data_AF-A0AAV9L2K1-F1
#
_entry.id   AF-A0AAV9L2K1-F1
#
_cell.length_a   1.000
_cell.length_b   1.000
_cell.length_c   1.000
_cell.angle_alpha   90.00
_cell.angle_beta   90.00
_cell.angle_gamma   90.00
#
_symmetry.space_group_name_H-M   'P 1'
#
loop_
_entity.id
_entity.type
_entity.pdbx_description
1 polymer ?
#
loop_
_entity_poly.entity_id
_entity_poly.type
_entity_poly.pdbx_seq_one_letter_code
_entity_poly.pdbx_strand_id
1 'polypeptide(L)'
;MELQSTVKEALNALYHHPDDAVRMQADRWLQDFQRTIDAWQVADNLLHDASSNQETLIFCSQTLRSKVQRDFEELPSEAFRPLRDSLNTLLKTFHKGPPKVRTQISLAVAALAVHVPADDWGDGGIINWLRDEMNSHPEFIPSFLELLRVLPEEEFNYKIAARPDRRRQFEKELASAIDTALNILTACLNINELKEQVLEAFASWLRLRHRIPASTLSSHPLVLAALSSLNSEILSEASVNVISELIHYTAARNSGGVSSELALIQVIVPQVMSLKPQLRDPSKDEEDIKAIARLFSDMGDAYVELIATGSDESMLIVHALLEVASHPEFDIASMTFNFWHNLQMILTERESYLACGNETSIEAEKTRRLQVFRSSYESLVSLVTFRVQYPPDYFDISMEDQIDFKQTRYAVADVLIDAALILGGEPTLKILYMKLVEAISHCGKDQNSDWRPAEAALYCIKAISDYVSDIEAEVMPQIMSLLPKLPNQPQLLQTVCLTIGAYSKWLDAASNGFSYLPTLIDILVRGMSMCEDSAAAAALAFRHICNDCKKKLCGSLDGLFQIYQTAVIGEGPFKVSAEDSLHLVEALSMVITELPSEHAKKALEAVCLPSVAPLQEMINQGPQVLGEKNARELTVHFDRLANIFRYVNHPEAVADAIQRLWPIFKAIFDVRAWDMRTMESLCRACKNAVRTSKRLMGVTIGAMLEEIQGLYAQHHQPCFLYLSSEVIKIFGSDPSCANYLKVLIESLFSHTACLLTKIQDFTSRPDIADDCFLLASRCIRYCPQLFFPSTVFPSLVDCAMIGITVQHREACNSILNFVSDIFDLANSTNGESCLSIRDSVIIPRGPTITRILVACLTGALPSSRLETVTYALLALTRAYGLKALEWAKDSVSLIPSTAVTELERTRFLQALSDAASGANMNGLVVPIDEISEVCRRNRTVQEIVQGALRPLDLNIVAVS
;
A
#
# COMPACT_ATOMS: atom_id res chain seq x y z
N MET A 1 -33.30 32.48 -16.99
CA MET A 1 -33.96 31.87 -18.17
C MET A 1 -32.93 31.44 -19.20
N GLU A 2 -32.04 32.31 -19.68
CA GLU A 2 -31.02 31.95 -20.70
C GLU A 2 -30.09 30.81 -20.28
N LEU A 3 -29.51 30.86 -19.08
CA LEU A 3 -28.66 29.77 -18.56
C LEU A 3 -29.41 28.44 -18.37
N GLN A 4 -30.70 28.48 -18.03
CA GLN A 4 -31.51 27.26 -17.88
C GLN A 4 -31.74 26.57 -19.23
N SER A 5 -31.98 27.35 -20.30
CA SER A 5 -32.05 26.80 -21.66
C SER A 5 -30.70 26.22 -22.09
N THR A 6 -29.59 26.90 -21.82
CA THR A 6 -28.25 26.39 -22.18
C THR A 6 -27.92 25.08 -21.47
N VAL A 7 -28.29 24.92 -20.19
CA VAL A 7 -28.13 23.64 -19.48
C VAL A 7 -28.96 22.53 -20.14
N LYS A 8 -30.24 22.79 -20.48
CA LYS A 8 -31.09 21.81 -21.17
C LYS A 8 -30.53 21.44 -22.55
N GLU A 9 -29.99 22.40 -23.30
CA GLU A 9 -29.35 22.17 -24.61
C GLU A 9 -28.06 21.35 -24.49
N ALA A 10 -27.19 21.68 -23.52
CA ALA A 10 -25.95 20.96 -23.28
C ALA A 10 -26.22 19.52 -22.84
N LEU A 11 -27.22 19.29 -21.98
CA LEU A 11 -27.63 17.93 -21.60
C LEU A 11 -28.18 17.15 -22.79
N ASN A 12 -29.02 17.78 -23.62
CA ASN A 12 -29.53 17.14 -24.83
C ASN A 12 -28.38 16.77 -25.78
N ALA A 13 -27.36 17.63 -25.92
CA ALA A 13 -26.17 17.33 -26.70
C ALA A 13 -25.36 16.17 -26.11
N LEU A 14 -25.17 16.13 -24.79
CA LEU A 14 -24.42 15.09 -24.09
C LEU A 14 -25.03 13.69 -24.29
N TYR A 15 -26.36 13.56 -24.15
CA TYR A 15 -27.04 12.28 -24.20
C TYR A 15 -27.41 11.81 -25.61
N HIS A 16 -27.76 12.73 -26.51
CA HIS A 16 -28.41 12.38 -27.78
C HIS A 16 -27.62 12.77 -29.04
N HIS A 17 -26.53 13.52 -28.93
CA HIS A 17 -25.77 13.94 -30.11
C HIS A 17 -24.93 12.77 -30.68
N PRO A 18 -24.94 12.52 -32.00
CA PRO A 18 -24.23 11.38 -32.60
C PRO A 18 -22.69 11.56 -32.68
N ASP A 19 -22.20 12.79 -32.56
CA ASP A 19 -20.76 13.12 -32.59
C ASP A 19 -20.15 13.17 -31.17
N ASP A 20 -19.15 12.32 -30.93
CA ASP A 20 -18.40 12.22 -29.68
C ASP A 20 -17.69 13.52 -29.28
N ALA A 21 -17.20 14.30 -30.25
CA ALA A 21 -16.53 15.57 -29.97
C ALA A 21 -17.48 16.59 -29.33
N VAL A 22 -18.72 16.65 -29.83
CA VAL A 22 -19.78 17.51 -29.30
C VAL A 22 -20.22 17.04 -27.92
N ARG A 23 -20.34 15.71 -27.71
CA ARG A 23 -20.65 15.14 -26.39
C ARG A 23 -19.57 15.50 -25.36
N MET A 24 -18.30 15.38 -25.70
CA MET A 24 -17.18 15.78 -24.83
C MET A 24 -17.17 17.29 -24.54
N GLN A 25 -17.50 18.13 -25.53
CA GLN A 25 -17.58 19.58 -25.32
C GLN A 25 -18.74 19.95 -24.39
N ALA A 26 -19.89 19.31 -24.55
CA ALA A 26 -21.05 19.49 -23.68
C ALA A 26 -20.76 19.03 -22.24
N ASP A 27 -20.13 17.86 -22.07
CA ASP A 27 -19.68 17.38 -20.75
C ASP A 27 -18.73 18.36 -20.07
N ARG A 28 -17.69 18.83 -20.78
CA ARG A 28 -16.75 19.81 -20.23
C ARG A 28 -17.46 21.11 -19.81
N TRP A 29 -18.37 21.62 -20.64
CA TRP A 29 -19.13 22.82 -20.30
C TRP A 29 -20.02 22.61 -19.07
N LEU A 30 -20.70 21.47 -18.96
CA LEU A 30 -21.53 21.13 -17.79
C LEU A 30 -20.69 21.01 -16.51
N GLN A 31 -19.50 20.41 -16.58
CA GLN A 31 -18.56 20.34 -15.46
C GLN A 31 -18.07 21.73 -15.02
N ASP A 32 -17.80 22.62 -15.97
CA ASP A 32 -17.42 24.00 -15.66
C ASP A 32 -18.60 24.79 -15.08
N PHE A 33 -19.81 24.60 -15.62
CA PHE A 33 -21.05 25.16 -15.07
C PHE A 33 -21.27 24.74 -13.61
N GLN A 34 -21.09 23.46 -13.27
CA GLN A 34 -21.23 22.96 -11.89
C GLN A 34 -20.32 23.65 -10.88
N ARG A 35 -19.23 24.31 -11.31
CA ARG A 35 -18.32 25.05 -10.45
C ARG A 35 -18.77 26.50 -10.22
N THR A 36 -19.68 27.02 -11.02
CA THR A 36 -20.14 28.42 -10.92
C THR A 36 -21.09 28.65 -9.75
N ILE A 37 -21.19 29.91 -9.29
CA ILE A 37 -22.17 30.32 -8.28
C ILE A 37 -23.61 30.20 -8.83
N ASP A 38 -23.80 30.45 -10.13
CA ASP A 38 -25.11 30.36 -10.79
C ASP A 38 -25.71 28.94 -10.74
N ALA A 39 -24.87 27.91 -10.59
CA ALA A 39 -25.30 26.51 -10.51
C ALA A 39 -26.29 26.27 -9.37
N TRP A 40 -26.15 26.96 -8.23
CA TRP A 40 -27.08 26.86 -7.11
C TRP A 40 -28.51 27.18 -7.53
N GLN A 41 -28.72 28.35 -8.11
CA GLN A 41 -30.04 28.85 -8.47
C GLN A 41 -30.60 28.15 -9.72
N VAL A 42 -29.75 27.84 -10.70
CA VAL A 42 -30.18 27.20 -11.95
C VAL A 42 -30.60 25.75 -11.69
N ALA A 43 -29.82 24.98 -10.93
CA ALA A 43 -30.17 23.60 -10.59
C ALA A 43 -31.46 23.54 -9.76
N ASP A 44 -31.59 24.39 -8.74
CA ASP A 44 -32.79 24.46 -7.89
C ASP A 44 -34.07 24.81 -8.68
N ASN A 45 -33.99 25.81 -9.56
CA ASN A 45 -35.11 26.21 -10.41
C ASN A 45 -35.53 25.08 -11.38
N LEU A 46 -34.57 24.38 -11.98
CA LEU A 46 -34.85 23.29 -12.92
C LEU A 46 -35.46 22.07 -12.22
N LEU A 47 -35.17 21.87 -10.94
CA LEU A 47 -35.81 20.82 -10.13
C LEU A 47 -37.26 21.16 -9.75
N HIS A 48 -37.59 22.45 -9.58
CA HIS A 48 -38.97 22.91 -9.36
C HIS A 48 -39.80 23.05 -10.65
N ASP A 49 -39.15 23.04 -11.81
CA ASP A 49 -39.82 23.11 -13.12
C ASP A 49 -40.43 21.75 -13.50
N ALA A 50 -41.76 21.67 -13.47
CA ALA A 50 -42.51 20.47 -13.85
C ALA A 50 -42.31 20.05 -15.32
N SER A 51 -41.75 20.93 -16.18
CA SER A 51 -41.43 20.61 -17.58
C SER A 51 -40.04 19.98 -17.77
N SER A 52 -39.24 19.83 -16.71
CA SER A 52 -37.92 19.22 -16.78
C SER A 52 -37.98 17.72 -17.06
N ASN A 53 -37.17 17.26 -18.02
CA ASN A 53 -37.03 15.83 -18.33
C ASN A 53 -36.16 15.10 -17.29
N GLN A 54 -36.15 13.76 -17.34
CA GLN A 54 -35.43 12.93 -16.37
C GLN A 54 -33.92 13.20 -16.32
N GLU A 55 -33.28 13.46 -17.47
CA GLU A 55 -31.85 13.77 -17.56
C GLU A 55 -31.53 15.09 -16.84
N THR A 56 -32.36 16.12 -17.04
CA THR A 56 -32.24 17.41 -16.34
C THR A 56 -32.39 17.24 -14.84
N LEU A 57 -33.38 16.46 -14.40
CA LEU A 57 -33.61 16.21 -12.97
C LEU A 57 -32.43 15.46 -12.32
N ILE A 58 -31.86 14.47 -12.99
CA ILE A 58 -30.69 13.73 -12.50
C ILE A 58 -29.48 14.66 -12.41
N PHE A 59 -29.17 15.41 -13.47
CA PHE A 59 -28.03 16.33 -13.48
C PHE A 59 -28.16 17.43 -12.41
N CYS A 60 -29.33 18.06 -12.30
CA CYS A 60 -29.53 19.17 -11.36
C CYS A 60 -29.50 18.68 -9.91
N SER A 61 -30.09 17.52 -9.61
CA SER A 61 -30.04 16.96 -8.24
C SER A 61 -28.61 16.54 -7.84
N GLN A 62 -27.83 15.95 -8.75
CA GLN A 62 -26.40 15.67 -8.53
C GLN A 62 -25.57 16.94 -8.34
N THR A 63 -25.86 17.98 -9.15
CA THR A 63 -25.20 19.29 -9.06
C THR A 63 -25.47 19.92 -7.71
N LEU A 64 -26.72 19.96 -7.26
CA LEU A 64 -27.11 20.56 -5.99
C LEU A 64 -26.51 19.80 -4.80
N ARG A 65 -26.51 18.46 -4.82
CA ARG A 65 -25.80 17.64 -3.83
C ARG A 65 -24.31 18.00 -3.78
N SER A 66 -23.64 18.02 -4.93
CA SER A 66 -22.20 18.33 -5.00
C SER A 66 -21.89 19.74 -4.48
N LYS A 67 -22.74 20.72 -4.81
CA LYS A 67 -22.65 22.10 -4.32
C LYS A 67 -22.79 22.16 -2.80
N VAL A 68 -23.77 21.48 -2.21
CA VAL A 68 -23.90 21.40 -0.75
C VAL A 68 -22.70 20.70 -0.11
N GLN A 69 -22.22 19.60 -0.67
CA GLN A 69 -21.10 18.86 -0.10
C GLN A 69 -19.78 19.65 -0.15
N ARG A 70 -19.50 20.39 -1.24
CA ARG A 70 -18.16 20.95 -1.48
C ARG A 70 -18.07 22.46 -1.34
N ASP A 71 -19.14 23.15 -1.67
CA ASP A 71 -19.14 24.59 -1.94
C ASP A 71 -20.11 25.34 -1.02
N PHE A 72 -20.56 24.73 0.09
CA PHE A 72 -21.50 25.35 1.03
C PHE A 72 -21.02 26.72 1.56
N GLU A 73 -19.71 26.90 1.73
CA GLU A 73 -19.10 28.16 2.16
C GLU A 73 -19.21 29.30 1.12
N GLU A 74 -19.64 29.04 -0.12
CA GLU A 74 -19.99 30.07 -1.11
C GLU A 74 -21.25 30.86 -0.69
N LEU A 75 -22.12 30.25 0.12
CA LEU A 75 -23.39 30.83 0.51
C LEU A 75 -23.25 31.77 1.71
N PRO A 76 -24.00 32.89 1.75
CA PRO A 76 -24.11 33.72 2.95
C PRO A 76 -24.64 32.91 4.15
N SER A 77 -24.26 33.31 5.37
CA SER A 77 -24.62 32.59 6.61
C SER A 77 -26.12 32.44 6.86
N GLU A 78 -26.99 33.23 6.21
CA GLU A 78 -28.46 33.12 6.32
C GLU A 78 -29.10 32.33 5.17
N ALA A 79 -28.35 32.07 4.09
CA ALA A 79 -28.88 31.44 2.88
C ALA A 79 -29.15 29.92 3.05
N PHE A 80 -28.64 29.31 4.12
CA PHE A 80 -28.97 27.91 4.44
C PHE A 80 -30.47 27.72 4.74
N ARG A 81 -31.16 28.74 5.30
CA ARG A 81 -32.59 28.65 5.63
C ARG A 81 -33.47 28.48 4.38
N PRO A 82 -33.41 29.38 3.38
CA PRO A 82 -34.18 29.19 2.15
C PRO A 82 -33.73 27.96 1.35
N LEU A 83 -32.43 27.60 1.38
CA LEU A 83 -31.95 26.37 0.75
C LEU A 83 -32.56 25.12 1.40
N ARG A 84 -32.58 25.05 2.74
CA ARG A 84 -33.23 23.98 3.50
C ARG A 84 -34.71 23.87 3.13
N ASP A 85 -35.43 25.00 3.12
CA ASP A 85 -36.86 25.01 2.81
C ASP A 85 -37.12 24.54 1.36
N SER A 86 -36.25 24.94 0.42
CA SER A 86 -36.29 24.48 -0.97
C SER A 86 -36.06 22.97 -1.08
N LEU A 87 -34.97 22.47 -0.50
CA LEU A 87 -34.64 21.04 -0.50
C LEU A 87 -35.72 20.18 0.16
N ASN A 88 -36.31 20.66 1.25
CA ASN A 88 -37.43 19.99 1.92
C ASN A 88 -38.68 19.94 1.03
N THR A 89 -38.94 21.01 0.28
CA THR A 89 -40.03 21.06 -0.71
C THR A 89 -39.78 20.08 -1.86
N LEU A 90 -38.54 20.01 -2.35
CA LEU A 90 -38.14 19.04 -3.37
C LEU A 90 -38.27 17.59 -2.86
N LEU A 91 -37.90 17.32 -1.61
CA LEU A 91 -38.04 15.99 -1.00
C LEU A 91 -39.51 15.53 -0.97
N LYS A 92 -40.44 16.44 -0.63
CA LYS A 92 -41.88 16.19 -0.68
C LYS A 92 -42.37 16.01 -2.13
N THR A 93 -41.89 16.83 -3.06
CA THR A 93 -42.29 16.81 -4.48
C THR A 93 -41.88 15.51 -5.16
N PHE A 94 -40.65 15.05 -4.93
CA PHE A 94 -40.08 13.85 -5.56
C PHE A 94 -40.37 12.55 -4.81
N HIS A 95 -41.37 12.52 -3.92
CA HIS A 95 -41.65 11.33 -3.13
C HIS A 95 -42.05 10.10 -3.95
N LYS A 96 -42.78 10.34 -5.04
CA LYS A 96 -43.12 9.37 -6.10
C LYS A 96 -42.26 9.56 -7.36
N GLY A 97 -41.21 10.38 -7.28
CA GLY A 97 -40.29 10.66 -8.38
C GLY A 97 -39.29 9.53 -8.64
N PRO A 98 -38.42 9.68 -9.64
CA PRO A 98 -37.38 8.69 -9.93
C PRO A 98 -36.48 8.46 -8.69
N PRO A 99 -36.24 7.21 -8.26
CA PRO A 99 -35.45 6.92 -7.07
C PRO A 99 -34.08 7.60 -7.09
N LYS A 100 -33.41 7.58 -8.25
CA LYS A 100 -32.12 8.26 -8.45
C LYS A 100 -32.16 9.73 -8.04
N VAL A 101 -33.20 10.48 -8.42
CA VAL A 101 -33.32 11.91 -8.10
C VAL A 101 -33.62 12.10 -6.61
N ARG A 102 -34.52 11.28 -6.06
CA ARG A 102 -34.88 11.30 -4.64
C ARG A 102 -33.66 11.04 -3.75
N THR A 103 -32.84 10.03 -4.05
CA THR A 103 -31.59 9.76 -3.32
C THR A 103 -30.64 10.95 -3.34
N GLN A 104 -30.46 11.61 -4.50
CA GLN A 104 -29.58 12.78 -4.59
C GLN A 104 -30.07 13.95 -3.73
N ILE A 105 -31.39 14.20 -3.70
CA ILE A 105 -31.99 15.23 -2.84
C ILE A 105 -31.82 14.86 -1.37
N SER A 106 -32.08 13.61 -0.99
CA SER A 106 -31.86 13.13 0.39
C SER A 106 -30.40 13.31 0.82
N LEU A 107 -29.43 12.99 -0.03
CA LEU A 107 -28.01 13.24 0.23
C LEU A 107 -27.68 14.74 0.34
N ALA A 108 -28.31 15.59 -0.47
CA ALA A 108 -28.13 17.04 -0.38
C ALA A 108 -28.66 17.60 0.95
N VAL A 109 -29.83 17.13 1.41
CA VAL A 109 -30.39 17.52 2.72
C VAL A 109 -29.50 17.00 3.86
N ALA A 110 -29.04 15.75 3.78
CA ALA A 110 -28.14 15.17 4.78
C ALA A 110 -26.81 15.93 4.85
N ALA A 111 -26.18 16.23 3.71
CA ALA A 111 -24.97 17.04 3.66
C ALA A 111 -25.19 18.45 4.25
N LEU A 112 -26.35 19.08 4.00
CA LEU A 112 -26.70 20.36 4.60
C LEU A 112 -26.80 20.26 6.14
N ALA A 113 -27.36 19.17 6.66
CA ALA A 113 -27.44 18.91 8.09
C ALA A 113 -26.06 18.75 8.75
N VAL A 114 -25.07 18.19 8.04
CA VAL A 114 -23.67 18.16 8.52
C VAL A 114 -23.11 19.57 8.68
N HIS A 115 -23.48 20.50 7.81
CA HIS A 115 -22.99 21.88 7.90
C HIS A 115 -23.71 22.72 8.97
N VAL A 116 -25.01 22.52 9.16
CA VAL A 116 -25.87 23.39 9.98
C VAL A 116 -26.09 22.79 11.37
N PRO A 117 -25.79 23.49 12.48
CA PRO A 117 -26.05 23.01 13.84
C PRO A 117 -27.52 22.66 14.08
N ALA A 118 -27.79 21.71 14.99
CA ALA A 118 -29.16 21.30 15.30
C ALA A 118 -30.05 22.46 15.80
N ASP A 119 -29.48 23.41 16.55
CA ASP A 119 -30.19 24.60 17.06
C ASP A 119 -30.68 25.53 15.93
N ASP A 120 -29.87 25.67 14.87
CA ASP A 120 -30.19 26.53 13.72
C ASP A 120 -31.11 25.85 12.71
N TRP A 121 -31.14 24.51 12.71
CA TRP A 121 -32.05 23.71 11.88
C TRP A 121 -33.52 23.92 12.25
N GLY A 122 -33.83 24.27 13.50
CA GLY A 122 -35.20 24.39 14.01
C GLY A 122 -35.78 23.06 14.52
N ASP A 123 -36.87 23.15 15.28
CA ASP A 123 -37.66 22.01 15.81
C ASP A 123 -36.85 20.96 16.58
N GLY A 124 -35.73 21.36 17.20
CA GLY A 124 -34.85 20.45 17.95
C GLY A 124 -33.96 19.56 17.06
N GLY A 125 -33.71 19.95 15.81
CA GLY A 125 -32.81 19.28 14.87
C GLY A 125 -33.52 18.44 13.80
N ILE A 126 -32.79 18.02 12.78
CA ILE A 126 -33.33 17.34 11.58
C ILE A 126 -34.15 16.08 11.89
N ILE A 127 -33.76 15.29 12.89
CA ILE A 127 -34.48 14.05 13.25
C ILE A 127 -35.84 14.33 13.89
N ASN A 128 -35.91 15.36 14.76
CA ASN A 128 -37.16 15.79 15.36
C ASN A 128 -38.09 16.41 14.32
N TRP A 129 -37.54 17.24 13.43
CA TRP A 129 -38.27 17.75 12.27
C TRP A 129 -38.82 16.61 11.38
N LEU A 130 -38.01 15.60 11.08
CA LEU A 130 -38.44 14.42 10.29
C LEU A 130 -39.59 13.68 10.97
N ARG A 131 -39.52 13.46 12.28
CA ARG A 131 -40.60 12.82 13.05
C ARG A 131 -41.91 13.58 12.88
N ASP A 132 -41.88 14.89 13.05
CA ASP A 132 -43.09 15.72 13.09
C ASP A 132 -43.71 15.87 11.69
N GLU A 133 -42.87 15.93 10.65
CA GLU A 133 -43.29 15.89 9.25
C GLU A 133 -43.88 14.54 8.84
N MET A 134 -43.28 13.42 9.24
CA MET A 134 -43.82 12.08 8.96
C MET A 134 -45.18 11.86 9.62
N ASN A 135 -45.38 12.40 10.83
CA ASN A 135 -46.67 12.35 11.52
C ASN A 135 -47.74 13.21 10.83
N SER A 136 -47.34 14.37 10.30
CA SER A 136 -48.27 15.31 9.65
C SER A 136 -48.59 14.94 8.20
N HIS A 137 -47.65 14.31 7.51
CA HIS A 137 -47.70 14.00 6.08
C HIS A 137 -47.26 12.55 5.78
N PRO A 138 -48.09 11.55 6.13
CA PRO A 138 -47.74 10.14 5.94
C PRO A 138 -47.53 9.75 4.46
N GLU A 139 -48.06 10.52 3.51
CA GLU A 139 -47.87 10.32 2.07
C GLU A 139 -46.42 10.44 1.59
N PHE A 140 -45.57 11.13 2.36
CA PHE A 140 -44.16 11.40 2.02
C PHE A 140 -43.17 10.49 2.75
N ILE A 141 -43.66 9.57 3.59
CA ILE A 141 -42.85 8.62 4.38
C ILE A 141 -41.71 7.98 3.57
N PRO A 142 -41.89 7.48 2.33
CA PRO A 142 -40.79 6.85 1.58
C PRO A 142 -39.56 7.75 1.38
N SER A 143 -39.77 9.07 1.21
CA SER A 143 -38.66 10.02 1.00
C SER A 143 -37.97 10.38 2.30
N PHE A 144 -38.77 10.55 3.36
CA PHE A 144 -38.25 10.82 4.69
C PHE A 144 -37.48 9.62 5.24
N LEU A 145 -37.91 8.39 4.95
CA LEU A 145 -37.19 7.17 5.29
C LEU A 145 -35.86 7.08 4.54
N GLU A 146 -35.82 7.45 3.26
CA GLU A 146 -34.58 7.51 2.51
C GLU A 146 -33.60 8.57 3.04
N LEU A 147 -34.11 9.75 3.45
CA LEU A 147 -33.32 10.75 4.16
C LEU A 147 -32.80 10.20 5.50
N LEU A 148 -33.65 9.51 6.26
CA LEU A 148 -33.27 8.89 7.52
C LEU A 148 -32.18 7.83 7.34
N ARG A 149 -32.17 7.09 6.24
CA ARG A 149 -31.11 6.11 5.89
C ARG A 149 -29.77 6.78 5.63
N VAL A 150 -29.73 7.85 4.83
CA VAL A 150 -28.47 8.45 4.36
C VAL A 150 -27.82 9.41 5.37
N LEU A 151 -28.56 9.92 6.36
CA LEU A 151 -28.02 10.82 7.38
C LEU A 151 -26.79 10.28 8.13
N PRO A 152 -26.82 9.07 8.72
CA PRO A 152 -25.64 8.46 9.34
C PRO A 152 -24.51 8.18 8.34
N GLU A 153 -24.80 7.93 7.06
CA GLU A 153 -23.76 7.66 6.04
C GLU A 153 -22.92 8.91 5.73
N GLU A 154 -23.55 10.09 5.75
CA GLU A 154 -22.86 11.36 5.46
C GLU A 154 -21.91 11.80 6.59
N GLU A 155 -22.08 11.29 7.82
CA GLU A 155 -21.16 11.55 8.93
C GLU A 155 -19.73 11.05 8.63
N PHE A 156 -19.61 9.89 7.99
CA PHE A 156 -18.32 9.30 7.57
C PHE A 156 -17.86 9.76 6.18
N ASN A 157 -18.65 10.59 5.47
CA ASN A 157 -18.34 11.03 4.12
C ASN A 157 -17.39 12.25 4.13
N TYR A 158 -16.09 12.01 3.96
CA TYR A 158 -15.06 13.06 3.89
C TYR A 158 -15.13 13.94 2.63
N LYS A 159 -16.04 13.67 1.67
CA LYS A 159 -16.29 14.60 0.55
C LYS A 159 -17.01 15.87 0.99
N ILE A 160 -17.69 15.83 2.15
CA ILE A 160 -18.34 16.99 2.74
C ILE A 160 -17.26 17.90 3.33
N ALA A 161 -17.17 19.12 2.82
CA ALA A 161 -16.23 20.16 3.22
C ALA A 161 -16.58 20.80 4.57
N ALA A 162 -17.03 19.99 5.54
CA ALA A 162 -17.31 20.42 6.90
C ALA A 162 -16.03 20.50 7.72
N ARG A 163 -15.97 21.46 8.65
CA ARG A 163 -14.85 21.56 9.61
C ARG A 163 -14.84 20.34 10.55
N PRO A 164 -13.66 19.86 11.00
CA PRO A 164 -13.56 18.68 11.87
C PRO A 164 -14.39 18.82 13.16
N ASP A 165 -14.35 19.99 13.80
CA ASP A 165 -15.14 20.27 15.00
C ASP A 165 -16.66 20.24 14.74
N ARG A 166 -17.12 20.67 13.56
CA ARG A 166 -18.54 20.58 13.18
C ARG A 166 -18.97 19.14 12.94
N ARG A 167 -18.13 18.33 12.29
CA ARG A 167 -18.40 16.89 12.05
C ARG A 167 -18.51 16.12 13.37
N ARG A 168 -17.57 16.33 14.31
CA ARG A 168 -17.67 15.79 15.69
C ARG A 168 -18.92 16.24 16.43
N GLN A 169 -19.37 17.48 16.19
CA GLN A 169 -20.63 17.97 16.77
C GLN A 169 -21.84 17.28 16.12
N PHE A 170 -21.82 17.04 14.81
CA PHE A 170 -22.88 16.34 14.10
C PHE A 170 -22.99 14.87 14.56
N GLU A 171 -21.86 14.20 14.75
CA GLU A 171 -21.81 12.87 15.36
C GLU A 171 -22.51 12.84 16.74
N LYS A 172 -22.23 13.83 17.60
CA LYS A 172 -22.90 13.95 18.92
C LYS A 172 -24.39 14.24 18.79
N GLU A 173 -24.80 15.06 17.82
CA GLU A 173 -26.21 15.36 17.55
C GLU A 173 -26.96 14.09 17.13
N LEU A 174 -26.41 13.31 16.18
CA LEU A 174 -26.98 12.03 15.77
C LEU A 174 -27.01 11.03 16.93
N ALA A 175 -25.96 10.98 17.76
CA ALA A 175 -25.92 10.16 18.97
C ALA A 175 -27.05 10.47 19.94
N SER A 176 -27.36 11.75 20.13
CA SER A 176 -28.44 12.19 21.00
C SER A 176 -29.84 11.90 20.44
N ALA A 177 -29.96 11.78 19.10
CA ALA A 177 -31.23 11.59 18.41
C ALA A 177 -31.54 10.12 18.08
N ILE A 178 -30.65 9.18 18.41
CA ILE A 178 -30.75 7.78 17.99
C ILE A 178 -32.05 7.10 18.45
N ASP A 179 -32.48 7.32 19.71
CA ASP A 179 -33.73 6.75 20.22
C ASP A 179 -34.93 7.25 19.43
N THR A 180 -34.92 8.50 18.99
CA THR A 180 -35.98 9.08 18.16
C THR A 180 -35.98 8.44 16.77
N ALA A 181 -34.80 8.28 16.15
CA ALA A 181 -34.66 7.60 14.86
C ALA A 181 -35.16 6.14 14.92
N LEU A 182 -34.79 5.37 15.95
CA LEU A 182 -35.24 3.99 16.13
C LEU A 182 -36.75 3.88 16.36
N ASN A 183 -37.35 4.84 17.07
CA ASN A 183 -38.80 4.91 17.25
C ASN A 183 -39.52 5.16 15.91
N ILE A 184 -39.00 6.06 15.07
CA ILE A 184 -39.54 6.30 13.72
C ILE A 184 -39.46 5.03 12.87
N LEU A 185 -38.30 4.37 12.84
CA LEU A 185 -38.11 3.12 12.11
C LEU A 185 -39.05 2.01 12.60
N THR A 186 -39.23 1.88 13.92
CA THR A 186 -40.14 0.91 14.52
C THR A 186 -41.60 1.19 14.13
N ALA A 187 -42.01 2.45 14.06
CA ALA A 187 -43.34 2.81 13.60
C ALA A 187 -43.54 2.43 12.11
N CYS A 188 -42.54 2.70 11.26
CA CYS A 188 -42.55 2.39 9.83
C CYS A 188 -42.53 0.89 9.54
N LEU A 189 -41.98 0.06 10.45
CA LEU A 189 -41.95 -1.40 10.32
C LEU A 189 -43.35 -2.03 10.17
N ASN A 190 -44.39 -1.35 10.66
CA ASN A 190 -45.78 -1.78 10.50
C ASN A 190 -46.32 -1.66 9.06
N ILE A 191 -45.60 -0.96 8.18
CA ILE A 191 -45.93 -0.81 6.76
C ILE A 191 -45.16 -1.87 5.98
N ASN A 192 -45.85 -2.90 5.49
CA ASN A 192 -45.21 -4.08 4.90
C ASN A 192 -44.36 -3.74 3.67
N GLU A 193 -44.77 -2.77 2.86
CA GLU A 193 -44.08 -2.35 1.65
C GLU A 193 -42.75 -1.63 1.93
N LEU A 194 -42.54 -1.17 3.17
CA LEU A 194 -41.36 -0.39 3.56
C LEU A 194 -40.35 -1.18 4.41
N LYS A 195 -40.62 -2.45 4.71
CA LYS A 195 -39.79 -3.26 5.61
C LYS A 195 -38.33 -3.32 5.20
N GLU A 196 -38.07 -3.50 3.91
CA GLU A 196 -36.71 -3.54 3.34
C GLU A 196 -35.98 -2.22 3.61
N GLN A 197 -36.57 -1.08 3.24
CA GLN A 197 -35.95 0.24 3.47
C GLN A 197 -35.80 0.58 4.95
N VAL A 198 -36.70 0.10 5.81
CA VAL A 198 -36.58 0.24 7.27
C VAL A 198 -35.37 -0.53 7.79
N LEU A 199 -35.13 -1.76 7.30
CA LEU A 199 -33.96 -2.56 7.68
C LEU A 199 -32.65 -1.94 7.16
N GLU A 200 -32.62 -1.46 5.91
CA GLU A 200 -31.47 -0.73 5.38
C GLU A 200 -31.13 0.52 6.20
N ALA A 201 -32.15 1.32 6.53
CA ALA A 201 -31.99 2.48 7.40
C ALA A 201 -31.45 2.06 8.76
N PHE A 202 -32.02 1.01 9.37
CA PHE A 202 -31.54 0.52 10.66
C PHE A 202 -30.08 0.09 10.61
N ALA A 203 -29.65 -0.65 9.58
CA ALA A 203 -28.24 -1.02 9.37
C ALA A 203 -27.33 0.22 9.32
N SER A 204 -27.75 1.26 8.60
CA SER A 204 -27.00 2.50 8.51
C SER A 204 -26.83 3.22 9.86
N TRP A 205 -27.88 3.24 10.70
CA TRP A 205 -27.83 3.82 12.04
C TRP A 205 -26.95 3.01 13.01
N LEU A 206 -26.84 1.70 12.85
CA LEU A 206 -25.96 0.85 13.68
C LEU A 206 -24.47 1.18 13.48
N ARG A 207 -24.08 1.68 12.30
CA ARG A 207 -22.68 2.07 11.99
C ARG A 207 -22.13 3.19 12.85
N LEU A 208 -23.00 4.05 13.37
CA LEU A 208 -22.60 5.13 14.27
C LEU A 208 -22.07 4.61 15.63
N ARG A 209 -22.27 3.32 15.94
CA ARG A 209 -21.73 2.63 17.14
C ARG A 209 -21.99 3.37 18.46
N HIS A 210 -23.10 4.09 18.54
CA HIS A 210 -23.50 4.82 19.74
C HIS A 210 -23.98 3.85 20.82
N ARG A 211 -23.84 4.23 22.10
CA ARG A 211 -24.01 3.34 23.28
C ARG A 211 -25.46 2.96 23.59
N ILE A 212 -26.19 2.39 22.65
CA ILE A 212 -27.44 1.68 22.99
C ILE A 212 -27.05 0.42 23.75
N PRO A 213 -27.55 0.19 24.97
CA PRO A 213 -27.24 -1.03 25.70
C PRO A 213 -27.64 -2.27 24.90
N ALA A 214 -26.75 -3.27 24.84
CA ALA A 214 -27.00 -4.53 24.13
C ALA A 214 -28.30 -5.22 24.56
N SER A 215 -28.67 -5.08 25.84
CA SER A 215 -29.93 -5.58 26.40
C SER A 215 -31.17 -4.89 25.83
N THR A 216 -31.07 -3.62 25.46
CA THR A 216 -32.15 -2.89 24.78
C THR A 216 -32.26 -3.36 23.33
N LEU A 217 -31.13 -3.50 22.63
CA LEU A 217 -31.12 -3.97 21.23
C LEU A 217 -31.61 -5.42 21.11
N SER A 218 -31.24 -6.31 22.04
CA SER A 218 -31.58 -7.73 21.97
C SER A 218 -33.09 -8.00 22.01
N SER A 219 -33.86 -7.09 22.58
CA SER A 219 -35.33 -7.14 22.64
C SER A 219 -36.02 -6.15 21.70
N HIS A 220 -35.25 -5.40 20.91
CA HIS A 220 -35.79 -4.33 20.07
C HIS A 220 -36.57 -4.91 18.87
N PRO A 221 -37.76 -4.36 18.52
CA PRO A 221 -38.59 -4.86 17.43
C PRO A 221 -37.87 -4.94 16.08
N LEU A 222 -37.01 -3.97 15.76
CA LEU A 222 -36.21 -3.96 14.53
C LEU A 222 -35.23 -5.14 14.46
N VAL A 223 -34.60 -5.49 15.58
CA VAL A 223 -33.68 -6.64 15.65
C VAL A 223 -34.46 -7.94 15.48
N LEU A 224 -35.59 -8.09 16.18
CA LEU A 224 -36.44 -9.27 16.06
C LEU A 224 -37.03 -9.42 14.63
N ALA A 225 -37.35 -8.32 13.98
CA ALA A 225 -37.81 -8.31 12.59
C ALA A 225 -36.69 -8.73 11.61
N ALA A 226 -35.47 -8.23 11.81
CA ALA A 226 -34.31 -8.62 10.98
C ALA A 226 -34.04 -10.12 11.12
N LEU A 227 -33.99 -10.64 12.35
CA LEU A 227 -33.74 -12.05 12.65
C LEU A 227 -34.82 -12.98 12.08
N SER A 228 -36.10 -12.62 12.24
CA SER A 228 -37.21 -13.42 11.69
C SER A 228 -37.28 -13.39 10.16
N SER A 229 -36.71 -12.37 9.53
CA SER A 229 -36.74 -12.18 8.07
C SER A 229 -35.51 -12.78 7.35
N LEU A 230 -34.55 -13.39 8.06
CA LEU A 230 -33.36 -14.04 7.47
C LEU A 230 -33.71 -15.14 6.46
N ASN A 231 -34.85 -15.83 6.64
CA ASN A 231 -35.30 -16.90 5.74
C ASN A 231 -36.29 -16.40 4.66
N SER A 232 -36.49 -15.09 4.53
CA SER A 232 -37.39 -14.50 3.53
C SER A 232 -36.66 -14.28 2.21
N GLU A 233 -37.26 -14.67 1.08
CA GLU A 233 -36.70 -14.41 -0.26
C GLU A 233 -36.57 -12.91 -0.59
N ILE A 234 -37.40 -12.05 0.00
CA ILE A 234 -37.44 -10.62 -0.34
C ILE A 234 -36.60 -9.79 0.63
N LEU A 235 -36.56 -10.17 1.91
CA LEU A 235 -35.94 -9.37 2.97
C LEU A 235 -34.56 -9.90 3.40
N SER A 236 -34.10 -11.01 2.84
CA SER A 236 -32.85 -11.69 3.25
C SER A 236 -31.64 -10.75 3.22
N GLU A 237 -31.40 -10.03 2.13
CA GLU A 237 -30.23 -9.16 1.97
C GLU A 237 -30.22 -8.01 2.98
N ALA A 238 -31.34 -7.30 3.12
CA ALA A 238 -31.47 -6.22 4.10
C ALA A 238 -31.31 -6.75 5.54
N SER A 239 -31.85 -7.93 5.84
CA SER A 239 -31.64 -8.61 7.12
C SER A 239 -30.18 -8.99 7.35
N VAL A 240 -29.50 -9.57 6.36
CA VAL A 240 -28.08 -9.93 6.43
C VAL A 240 -27.23 -8.70 6.75
N ASN A 241 -27.48 -7.57 6.09
CA ASN A 241 -26.79 -6.31 6.36
C ASN A 241 -27.00 -5.85 7.81
N VAL A 242 -28.24 -5.89 8.32
CA VAL A 242 -28.51 -5.56 9.73
C VAL A 242 -27.77 -6.49 10.69
N ILE A 243 -27.80 -7.81 10.46
CA ILE A 243 -27.15 -8.77 11.36
C ILE A 243 -25.64 -8.63 11.32
N SER A 244 -25.04 -8.41 10.15
CA SER A 244 -23.61 -8.10 9.99
C SER A 244 -23.22 -6.85 10.80
N GLU A 245 -23.97 -5.75 10.68
CA GLU A 245 -23.70 -4.54 11.46
C GLU A 245 -23.89 -4.75 12.97
N LEU A 246 -24.86 -5.58 13.39
CA LEU A 246 -25.03 -5.95 14.81
C LEU A 246 -23.87 -6.80 15.34
N ILE A 247 -23.30 -7.69 14.52
CA ILE A 247 -22.10 -8.46 14.85
C ILE A 247 -20.89 -7.53 15.01
N HIS A 248 -20.71 -6.55 14.11
CA HIS A 248 -19.66 -5.56 14.26
C HIS A 248 -19.89 -4.63 15.46
N TYR A 249 -21.15 -4.33 15.78
CA TYR A 249 -21.52 -3.51 16.93
C TYR A 249 -21.10 -4.18 18.24
N THR A 250 -21.32 -5.48 18.42
CA THR A 250 -20.89 -6.22 19.61
C THR A 250 -19.37 -6.40 19.68
N ALA A 251 -18.68 -6.40 18.53
CA ALA A 251 -17.22 -6.51 18.45
C ALA A 251 -16.48 -5.19 18.73
N ALA A 252 -17.11 -4.04 18.46
CA ALA A 252 -16.57 -2.71 18.74
C ALA A 252 -16.49 -2.49 20.26
N ARG A 253 -15.42 -3.00 20.88
CA ARG A 253 -15.17 -2.98 22.34
C ARG A 253 -15.24 -1.57 22.90
N ASN A 254 -16.43 -1.16 23.30
CA ASN A 254 -16.58 -0.05 24.23
C ASN A 254 -16.07 -0.49 25.61
N SER A 255 -15.71 0.49 26.44
CA SER A 255 -15.02 0.35 27.75
C SER A 255 -15.61 -0.61 28.79
N GLY A 256 -16.66 -1.39 28.48
CA GLY A 256 -17.36 -2.34 29.36
C GLY A 256 -16.97 -3.83 29.20
N GLY A 257 -16.17 -4.20 28.20
CA GLY A 257 -15.77 -5.60 27.95
C GLY A 257 -16.91 -6.50 27.42
N VAL A 258 -16.61 -7.78 27.15
CA VAL A 258 -17.56 -8.72 26.52
C VAL A 258 -18.87 -8.88 27.31
N SER A 259 -18.82 -8.77 28.65
CA SER A 259 -19.98 -9.03 29.52
C SER A 259 -21.16 -8.07 29.30
N SER A 260 -20.92 -6.85 28.80
CA SER A 260 -22.02 -5.91 28.50
C SER A 260 -22.78 -6.27 27.23
N GLU A 261 -22.15 -6.98 26.30
CA GLU A 261 -22.71 -7.29 24.96
C GLU A 261 -23.32 -8.70 24.88
N LEU A 262 -23.11 -9.55 25.89
CA LEU A 262 -23.56 -10.95 25.91
C LEU A 262 -25.06 -11.12 25.62
N ALA A 263 -25.92 -10.20 26.07
CA ALA A 263 -27.36 -10.28 25.84
C ALA A 263 -27.73 -10.25 24.36
N LEU A 264 -26.99 -9.49 23.54
CA LEU A 264 -27.21 -9.41 22.11
C LEU A 264 -26.56 -10.58 21.37
N ILE A 265 -25.36 -10.99 21.78
CA ILE A 265 -24.67 -12.18 21.25
C ILE A 265 -25.54 -13.44 21.42
N GLN A 266 -26.18 -13.62 22.58
CA GLN A 266 -27.05 -14.76 22.87
C GLN A 266 -28.31 -14.84 21.97
N VAL A 267 -28.72 -13.73 21.36
CA VAL A 267 -29.86 -13.70 20.43
C VAL A 267 -29.39 -13.88 18.98
N ILE A 268 -28.26 -13.27 18.60
CA ILE A 268 -27.74 -13.31 17.23
C ILE A 268 -27.16 -14.68 16.87
N VAL A 269 -26.26 -15.22 17.70
CA VAL A 269 -25.48 -16.41 17.37
C VAL A 269 -26.38 -17.62 17.07
N PRO A 270 -27.41 -17.96 17.87
CA PRO A 270 -28.27 -19.10 17.56
C PRO A 270 -29.04 -18.95 16.24
N GLN A 271 -29.44 -17.72 15.89
CA GLN A 271 -30.17 -17.45 14.66
C GLN A 271 -29.26 -17.58 13.43
N VAL A 272 -28.04 -17.04 13.48
CA VAL A 272 -27.04 -17.25 12.40
C VAL A 272 -26.69 -18.73 12.27
N MET A 273 -26.47 -19.43 13.39
CA MET A 273 -26.21 -20.87 13.39
C MET A 273 -27.36 -21.71 12.82
N SER A 274 -28.61 -21.22 12.89
CA SER A 274 -29.76 -21.91 12.29
C SER A 274 -29.72 -21.93 10.75
N LEU A 275 -28.94 -21.03 10.12
CA LEU A 275 -28.73 -20.96 8.67
C LEU A 275 -27.68 -21.96 8.18
N LYS A 276 -26.91 -22.58 9.08
CA LYS A 276 -25.85 -23.54 8.74
C LYS A 276 -26.29 -24.62 7.74
N PRO A 277 -27.48 -25.26 7.86
CA PRO A 277 -27.91 -26.26 6.89
C PRO A 277 -28.07 -25.74 5.45
N GLN A 278 -28.34 -24.44 5.28
CA GLN A 278 -28.56 -23.82 3.97
C GLN A 278 -27.26 -23.68 3.16
N LEU A 279 -26.10 -23.67 3.83
CA LEU A 279 -24.78 -23.68 3.14
C LEU A 279 -24.57 -24.92 2.27
N ARG A 280 -25.35 -26.00 2.48
CA ARG A 280 -25.30 -27.25 1.72
C ARG A 280 -26.56 -27.51 0.91
N ASP A 281 -27.48 -26.55 0.86
CA ASP A 281 -28.76 -26.72 0.17
C ASP A 281 -28.56 -26.49 -1.34
N PRO A 282 -28.71 -27.54 -2.19
CA PRO A 282 -28.51 -27.41 -3.62
C PRO A 282 -29.63 -26.60 -4.31
N SER A 283 -30.70 -26.24 -3.60
CA SER A 283 -31.78 -25.39 -4.12
C SER A 283 -31.53 -23.90 -3.97
N LYS A 284 -30.53 -23.50 -3.18
CA LYS A 284 -30.12 -22.10 -3.02
C LYS A 284 -29.20 -21.68 -4.15
N ASP A 285 -29.36 -20.42 -4.59
CA ASP A 285 -28.44 -19.82 -5.55
C ASP A 285 -27.13 -19.40 -4.85
N GLU A 286 -26.12 -19.07 -5.65
CA GLU A 286 -24.79 -18.72 -5.15
C GLU A 286 -24.78 -17.41 -4.36
N GLU A 287 -25.62 -16.45 -4.71
CA GLU A 287 -25.72 -15.15 -4.01
C GLU A 287 -26.34 -15.30 -2.61
N ASP A 288 -27.36 -16.13 -2.47
CA ASP A 288 -27.93 -16.52 -1.17
C ASP A 288 -26.88 -17.19 -0.29
N ILE A 289 -26.12 -18.15 -0.84
CA ILE A 289 -25.05 -18.84 -0.10
C ILE A 289 -23.96 -17.85 0.30
N LYS A 290 -23.59 -16.94 -0.60
CA LYS A 290 -22.60 -15.88 -0.36
C LYS A 290 -23.02 -14.94 0.77
N ALA A 291 -24.29 -14.53 0.80
CA ALA A 291 -24.83 -13.71 1.88
C ALA A 291 -24.79 -14.43 3.24
N ILE A 292 -25.12 -15.73 3.27
CA ILE A 292 -25.05 -16.56 4.49
C ILE A 292 -23.59 -16.78 4.92
N ALA A 293 -22.70 -17.08 3.98
CA ALA A 293 -21.28 -17.26 4.23
C ALA A 293 -20.64 -16.01 4.83
N ARG A 294 -21.03 -14.82 4.34
CA ARG A 294 -20.61 -13.53 4.90
C ARG A 294 -20.98 -13.40 6.38
N LEU A 295 -22.21 -13.77 6.78
CA LEU A 295 -22.60 -13.74 8.19
C LEU A 295 -21.75 -14.67 9.07
N PHE A 296 -21.44 -15.87 8.57
CA PHE A 296 -20.53 -16.77 9.28
C PHE A 296 -19.13 -16.18 9.40
N SER A 297 -18.61 -15.59 8.32
CA SER A 297 -17.31 -14.92 8.31
C SER A 297 -17.25 -13.77 9.31
N ASP A 298 -18.23 -12.85 9.25
CA ASP A 298 -18.33 -11.70 10.16
C ASP A 298 -18.42 -12.18 11.62
N MET A 299 -19.19 -13.24 11.89
CA MET A 299 -19.30 -13.85 13.21
C MET A 299 -17.97 -14.47 13.68
N GLY A 300 -17.24 -15.13 12.77
CA GLY A 300 -15.91 -15.67 13.03
C GLY A 300 -14.92 -14.57 13.39
N ASP A 301 -14.81 -13.53 12.56
CA ASP A 301 -13.89 -12.42 12.74
C ASP A 301 -14.20 -11.58 13.98
N ALA A 302 -15.47 -11.25 14.20
CA ALA A 302 -15.91 -10.44 15.34
C ALA A 302 -15.66 -11.12 16.69
N TYR A 303 -15.86 -12.44 16.76
CA TYR A 303 -15.79 -13.20 18.00
C TYR A 303 -14.56 -14.09 18.10
N VAL A 304 -13.54 -13.86 17.27
CA VAL A 304 -12.33 -14.69 17.20
C VAL A 304 -11.66 -14.90 18.57
N GLU A 305 -11.60 -13.87 19.42
CA GLU A 305 -11.04 -13.98 20.77
C GLU A 305 -11.87 -14.88 21.70
N LEU A 306 -13.20 -14.87 21.57
CA LEU A 306 -14.09 -15.77 22.30
C LEU A 306 -13.99 -17.19 21.76
N ILE A 307 -13.95 -17.33 20.43
CA ILE A 307 -13.81 -18.61 19.76
C ILE A 307 -12.50 -19.27 20.22
N ALA A 308 -11.40 -18.52 20.28
CA ALA A 308 -10.08 -18.99 20.71
C ALA A 308 -10.05 -19.62 22.13
N THR A 309 -11.08 -19.40 22.96
CA THR A 309 -11.20 -20.11 24.25
C THR A 309 -11.40 -21.62 24.09
N GLY A 310 -11.95 -22.06 22.95
CA GLY A 310 -12.17 -23.46 22.61
C GLY A 310 -13.33 -24.11 23.38
N SER A 311 -14.41 -23.38 23.66
CA SER A 311 -15.65 -23.97 24.21
C SER A 311 -16.38 -24.83 23.17
N ASP A 312 -17.28 -25.71 23.61
CA ASP A 312 -18.06 -26.56 22.71
C ASP A 312 -18.91 -25.72 21.73
N GLU A 313 -19.49 -24.61 22.19
CA GLU A 313 -20.25 -23.67 21.36
C GLU A 313 -19.36 -22.98 20.33
N SER A 314 -18.14 -22.60 20.73
CA SER A 314 -17.15 -21.99 19.84
C SER A 314 -16.77 -22.95 18.70
N MET A 315 -16.62 -24.23 19.02
CA MET A 315 -16.31 -25.25 18.00
C MET A 315 -17.46 -25.48 17.01
N LEU A 316 -18.72 -25.24 17.40
CA LEU A 316 -19.84 -25.28 16.43
C LEU A 316 -19.70 -24.21 15.34
N ILE A 317 -19.25 -23.00 15.72
CA ILE A 317 -18.99 -21.90 14.79
C ILE A 317 -17.82 -22.27 13.86
N VAL A 318 -16.73 -22.81 14.41
CA VAL A 318 -15.56 -23.28 13.64
C VAL A 318 -15.97 -24.34 12.61
N HIS A 319 -16.85 -25.28 12.98
CA HIS A 319 -17.38 -26.25 12.03
C HIS A 319 -18.23 -25.62 10.92
N ALA A 320 -18.97 -24.55 11.20
CA ALA A 320 -19.70 -23.82 10.15
C ALA A 320 -18.73 -23.08 9.21
N LEU A 321 -17.66 -22.47 9.76
CA LEU A 321 -16.61 -21.81 8.96
C LEU A 321 -15.85 -22.81 8.07
N LEU A 322 -15.60 -24.03 8.55
CA LEU A 322 -15.04 -25.10 7.70
C LEU A 322 -16.01 -25.52 6.58
N GLU A 323 -17.31 -25.46 6.81
CA GLU A 323 -18.30 -25.74 5.76
C GLU A 323 -18.28 -24.65 4.68
N VAL A 324 -18.17 -23.38 5.07
CA VAL A 324 -17.96 -22.28 4.12
C VAL A 324 -16.64 -22.47 3.35
N ALA A 325 -15.53 -22.76 4.03
CA ALA A 325 -14.23 -23.02 3.40
C ALA A 325 -14.24 -24.22 2.43
N SER A 326 -15.19 -25.15 2.61
CA SER A 326 -15.35 -26.31 1.73
C SER A 326 -16.15 -26.03 0.45
N HIS A 327 -16.83 -24.88 0.36
CA HIS A 327 -17.74 -24.54 -0.75
C HIS A 327 -17.01 -24.45 -2.10
N PRO A 328 -17.48 -25.08 -3.20
CA PRO A 328 -16.76 -25.18 -4.48
C PRO A 328 -16.41 -23.84 -5.14
N GLU A 329 -17.12 -22.76 -4.86
CA GLU A 329 -16.76 -21.42 -5.33
C GLU A 329 -15.70 -20.76 -4.44
N PHE A 330 -14.62 -20.23 -5.04
CA PHE A 330 -13.51 -19.64 -4.29
C PHE A 330 -13.91 -18.35 -3.58
N ASP A 331 -14.74 -17.52 -4.19
CA ASP A 331 -15.24 -16.27 -3.59
C ASP A 331 -15.97 -16.50 -2.27
N ILE A 332 -16.63 -17.65 -2.14
CA ILE A 332 -17.35 -18.03 -0.91
C ILE A 332 -16.37 -18.65 0.09
N ALA A 333 -15.51 -19.57 -0.35
CA ALA A 333 -14.55 -20.24 0.54
C ALA A 333 -13.56 -19.25 1.19
N SER A 334 -13.07 -18.29 0.39
CA SER A 334 -12.06 -17.30 0.80
C SER A 334 -12.56 -16.28 1.82
N MET A 335 -13.87 -16.10 1.99
CA MET A 335 -14.43 -15.22 3.02
C MET A 335 -13.86 -15.55 4.41
N THR A 336 -13.71 -16.84 4.71
CA THR A 336 -13.25 -17.30 6.03
C THR A 336 -11.74 -17.19 6.26
N PHE A 337 -10.94 -16.80 5.25
CA PHE A 337 -9.48 -16.83 5.35
C PHE A 337 -8.95 -15.82 6.37
N ASN A 338 -9.57 -14.64 6.46
CA ASN A 338 -9.24 -13.65 7.49
C ASN A 338 -9.44 -14.21 8.91
N PHE A 339 -10.53 -14.95 9.13
CA PHE A 339 -10.79 -15.59 10.41
C PHE A 339 -9.68 -16.59 10.78
N TRP A 340 -9.26 -17.45 9.84
CA TRP A 340 -8.20 -18.43 10.10
C TRP A 340 -6.88 -17.75 10.45
N HIS A 341 -6.51 -16.68 9.73
CA HIS A 341 -5.34 -15.87 10.04
C HIS A 341 -5.43 -15.23 11.44
N ASN A 342 -6.54 -14.54 11.73
CA ASN A 342 -6.77 -13.88 13.02
C ASN A 342 -6.77 -14.88 14.19
N LEU A 343 -7.37 -16.06 14.00
CA LEU A 343 -7.36 -17.13 14.99
C LEU A 343 -5.94 -17.65 15.21
N GLN A 344 -5.16 -17.85 14.14
CA GLN A 344 -3.78 -18.27 14.24
C GLN A 344 -2.94 -17.28 15.05
N MET A 345 -3.09 -15.98 14.79
CA MET A 345 -2.39 -14.92 15.51
C MET A 345 -2.73 -14.96 17.00
N ILE A 346 -4.01 -15.00 17.37
CA ILE A 346 -4.45 -15.05 18.77
C ILE A 346 -3.93 -16.30 19.51
N LEU A 347 -3.87 -17.45 18.82
CA LEU A 347 -3.40 -18.72 19.39
C LEU A 347 -1.87 -18.79 19.56
N THR A 348 -1.12 -17.95 18.84
CA THR A 348 0.35 -18.02 18.83
C THR A 348 1.01 -16.85 19.56
N GLU A 349 0.43 -15.66 19.47
CA GLU A 349 0.94 -14.43 20.08
C GLU A 349 0.91 -14.50 21.60
N ARG A 350 2.00 -14.00 22.22
CA ARG A 350 2.16 -13.99 23.67
C ARG A 350 1.19 -13.04 24.37
N GLU A 351 0.84 -11.93 23.72
CA GLU A 351 -0.02 -10.88 24.28
C GLU A 351 -1.41 -11.40 24.66
N SER A 352 -1.94 -12.36 23.89
CA SER A 352 -3.22 -13.04 24.12
C SER A 352 -3.30 -13.84 25.43
N TYR A 353 -2.16 -14.14 26.06
CA TYR A 353 -2.07 -14.97 27.27
C TYR A 353 -1.64 -14.20 28.52
N LEU A 354 -1.42 -12.88 28.44
CA LEU A 354 -0.95 -12.07 29.57
C LEU A 354 -1.86 -12.19 30.81
N ALA A 355 -3.15 -12.43 30.61
CA ALA A 355 -4.12 -12.66 31.70
C ALA A 355 -3.86 -13.94 32.50
N CYS A 356 -3.14 -14.93 31.96
CA CYS A 356 -2.81 -16.19 32.64
C CYS A 356 -1.69 -16.05 33.70
N GLY A 357 -1.03 -14.89 33.77
CA GLY A 357 -0.01 -14.59 34.77
C GLY A 357 1.32 -15.29 34.51
N ASN A 358 1.52 -16.48 35.11
CA ASN A 358 2.82 -17.15 35.14
C ASN A 358 3.13 -17.87 33.80
N GLU A 359 4.41 -17.93 33.40
CA GLU A 359 4.90 -18.59 32.17
C GLU A 359 4.41 -20.04 32.03
N THR A 360 4.40 -20.82 33.11
CA THR A 360 3.92 -22.21 33.09
C THR A 360 2.43 -22.33 32.77
N SER A 361 1.64 -21.35 33.21
CA SER A 361 0.20 -21.31 32.97
C SER A 361 -0.12 -20.81 31.56
N ILE A 362 0.67 -19.85 31.06
CA ILE A 362 0.63 -19.39 29.67
C ILE A 362 0.89 -20.55 28.72
N GLU A 363 1.97 -21.30 28.92
CA GLU A 363 2.35 -22.40 28.03
C GLU A 363 1.34 -23.56 28.10
N ALA A 364 0.81 -23.87 29.28
CA ALA A 364 -0.22 -24.90 29.45
C ALA A 364 -1.53 -24.52 28.72
N GLU A 365 -1.97 -23.26 28.83
CA GLU A 365 -3.18 -22.78 28.17
C GLU A 365 -3.00 -22.68 26.65
N LYS A 366 -1.82 -22.23 26.19
CA LYS A 366 -1.45 -22.23 24.78
C LYS A 366 -1.51 -23.66 24.20
N THR A 367 -0.84 -24.61 24.86
CA THR A 367 -0.85 -26.02 24.46
C THR A 367 -2.27 -26.58 24.41
N ARG A 368 -3.11 -26.28 25.42
CA ARG A 368 -4.51 -26.72 25.46
C ARG A 368 -5.30 -26.19 24.26
N ARG A 369 -5.22 -24.88 23.98
CA ARG A 369 -5.96 -24.27 22.86
C ARG A 369 -5.49 -24.80 21.51
N LEU A 370 -4.17 -24.88 21.29
CA LEU A 370 -3.61 -25.46 20.06
C LEU A 370 -4.10 -26.89 19.83
N GLN A 371 -4.18 -27.70 20.90
CA GLN A 371 -4.69 -29.06 20.81
C GLN A 371 -6.18 -29.13 20.44
N VAL A 372 -6.99 -28.18 20.91
CA VAL A 372 -8.43 -28.10 20.58
C VAL A 372 -8.65 -27.79 19.10
N PHE A 373 -7.90 -26.82 18.55
CA PHE A 373 -8.07 -26.39 17.15
C PHE A 373 -7.32 -27.24 16.12
N ARG A 374 -6.49 -28.18 16.58
CA ARG A 374 -5.63 -28.99 15.72
C ARG A 374 -6.41 -29.68 14.59
N SER A 375 -7.48 -30.40 14.89
CA SER A 375 -8.26 -31.13 13.88
C SER A 375 -8.94 -30.20 12.87
N SER A 376 -9.31 -28.98 13.28
CA SER A 376 -9.90 -27.96 12.41
C SER A 376 -8.89 -27.48 11.37
N TYR A 377 -7.65 -27.18 11.77
CA TYR A 377 -6.59 -26.80 10.83
C TYR A 377 -6.14 -27.98 9.95
N GLU A 378 -6.09 -29.21 10.46
CA GLU A 378 -5.81 -30.40 9.64
C GLU A 378 -6.87 -30.59 8.53
N SER A 379 -8.14 -30.31 8.86
CA SER A 379 -9.24 -30.31 7.90
C SER A 379 -9.12 -29.16 6.90
N LEU A 380 -8.78 -27.96 7.36
CA LEU A 380 -8.58 -26.78 6.51
C LEU A 380 -7.50 -27.03 5.45
N VAL A 381 -6.32 -27.53 5.84
CA VAL A 381 -5.22 -27.90 4.91
C VAL A 381 -5.72 -28.86 3.83
N SER A 382 -6.49 -29.87 4.24
CA SER A 382 -7.03 -30.87 3.32
C SER A 382 -8.06 -30.28 2.34
N LEU A 383 -8.87 -29.31 2.79
CA LEU A 383 -9.90 -28.66 1.98
C LEU A 383 -9.33 -27.65 0.98
N VAL A 384 -8.32 -26.86 1.35
CA VAL A 384 -7.81 -25.81 0.46
C VAL A 384 -6.85 -26.34 -0.61
N THR A 385 -6.27 -27.53 -0.43
CA THR A 385 -5.23 -28.07 -1.33
C THR A 385 -5.70 -28.29 -2.77
N PHE A 386 -6.95 -28.66 -3.01
CA PHE A 386 -7.42 -28.86 -4.40
C PHE A 386 -7.69 -27.55 -5.15
N ARG A 387 -7.79 -26.41 -4.44
CA ARG A 387 -8.10 -25.09 -5.00
C ARG A 387 -7.01 -24.53 -5.88
N VAL A 388 -5.78 -24.95 -5.62
CA VAL A 388 -4.61 -24.48 -6.37
C VAL A 388 -4.32 -25.35 -7.60
N GLN A 389 -5.18 -26.34 -7.88
CA GLN A 389 -5.07 -27.17 -9.05
C GLN A 389 -5.42 -26.37 -10.32
N TYR A 390 -4.56 -26.45 -11.33
CA TYR A 390 -4.83 -25.83 -12.62
C TYR A 390 -6.16 -26.32 -13.22
N PRO A 391 -6.97 -25.41 -13.81
CA PRO A 391 -8.16 -25.81 -14.56
C PRO A 391 -7.76 -26.57 -15.86
N PRO A 392 -8.63 -27.47 -16.39
CA PRO A 392 -8.36 -28.23 -17.62
C PRO A 392 -8.10 -27.37 -18.85
N ASP A 393 -8.75 -26.22 -18.90
CA ASP A 393 -8.80 -25.25 -19.98
C ASP A 393 -7.99 -23.98 -19.64
N TYR A 394 -6.97 -24.10 -18.77
CA TYR A 394 -6.16 -22.96 -18.30
C TYR A 394 -5.57 -22.07 -19.41
N PHE A 395 -5.28 -22.64 -20.59
CA PHE A 395 -4.77 -21.86 -21.72
C PHE A 395 -5.86 -21.21 -22.57
N ASP A 396 -7.11 -21.65 -22.41
CA ASP A 396 -8.28 -21.18 -23.16
C ASP A 396 -9.09 -20.14 -22.38
N ILE A 397 -8.90 -20.04 -21.06
CA ILE A 397 -9.52 -19.00 -20.22
C ILE A 397 -8.90 -17.60 -20.46
N SER A 398 -9.61 -16.55 -20.04
CA SER A 398 -9.18 -15.17 -20.27
C SER A 398 -7.92 -14.82 -19.44
N MET A 399 -7.22 -13.75 -19.84
CA MET A 399 -6.09 -13.24 -19.06
C MET A 399 -6.50 -12.78 -17.65
N GLU A 400 -7.73 -12.28 -17.50
CA GLU A 400 -8.29 -11.89 -16.21
C GLU A 400 -8.48 -13.12 -15.32
N ASP A 401 -9.09 -14.19 -15.83
CA ASP A 401 -9.26 -15.44 -15.09
C ASP A 401 -7.92 -16.10 -14.70
N GLN A 402 -6.88 -15.99 -15.53
CA GLN A 402 -5.54 -16.46 -15.19
C GLN A 402 -4.92 -15.66 -14.03
N ILE A 403 -5.17 -14.35 -13.96
CA ILE A 403 -4.74 -13.49 -12.86
C ILE A 403 -5.51 -13.87 -11.60
N ASP A 404 -6.82 -14.08 -11.69
CA ASP A 404 -7.67 -14.44 -10.54
C ASP A 404 -7.32 -15.83 -9.99
N PHE A 405 -7.03 -16.79 -10.86
CA PHE A 405 -6.48 -18.09 -10.44
C PHE A 405 -5.14 -17.94 -9.71
N LYS A 406 -4.26 -17.04 -10.17
CA LYS A 406 -2.99 -16.77 -9.49
C LYS A 406 -3.21 -16.14 -8.11
N GLN A 407 -4.18 -15.23 -7.97
CA GLN A 407 -4.55 -14.65 -6.67
C GLN A 407 -5.12 -15.72 -5.72
N THR A 408 -5.98 -16.61 -6.23
CA THR A 408 -6.48 -17.79 -5.51
C THR A 408 -5.33 -18.62 -4.93
N ARG A 409 -4.29 -18.88 -5.75
CA ARG A 409 -3.11 -19.63 -5.30
C ARG A 409 -2.32 -18.93 -4.20
N TYR A 410 -2.24 -17.60 -4.21
CA TYR A 410 -1.57 -16.84 -3.15
C TYR A 410 -2.38 -16.86 -1.85
N ALA A 411 -3.68 -16.61 -1.92
CA ALA A 411 -4.56 -16.65 -0.76
C ALA A 411 -4.54 -18.03 -0.07
N VAL A 412 -4.55 -19.13 -0.85
CA VAL A 412 -4.42 -20.49 -0.29
C VAL A 412 -3.04 -20.73 0.33
N ALA A 413 -1.98 -20.21 -0.27
CA ALA A 413 -0.64 -20.33 0.31
C ALA A 413 -0.55 -19.64 1.67
N ASP A 414 -1.14 -18.46 1.82
CA ASP A 414 -1.18 -17.73 3.10
C ASP A 414 -1.92 -18.52 4.18
N VAL A 415 -3.09 -19.09 3.85
CA VAL A 415 -3.84 -19.95 4.80
C VAL A 415 -3.08 -21.23 5.18
N LEU A 416 -2.32 -21.81 4.24
CA LEU A 416 -1.47 -22.98 4.55
C LEU A 416 -0.31 -22.62 5.47
N ILE A 417 0.24 -21.41 5.33
CA ILE A 417 1.27 -20.87 6.22
C ILE A 417 0.69 -20.69 7.63
N ASP A 418 -0.50 -20.09 7.76
CA ASP A 418 -1.20 -19.96 9.04
C ASP A 418 -1.46 -21.34 9.67
N ALA A 419 -1.89 -22.31 8.87
CA ALA A 419 -2.07 -23.68 9.35
C ALA A 419 -0.75 -24.34 9.80
N ALA A 420 0.36 -24.12 9.10
CA ALA A 420 1.68 -24.63 9.49
C ALA A 420 2.19 -24.01 10.80
N LEU A 421 1.86 -22.76 11.08
CA LEU A 421 2.17 -22.09 12.35
C LEU A 421 1.42 -22.72 13.55
N ILE A 422 0.24 -23.29 13.33
CA ILE A 422 -0.56 -23.96 14.36
C ILE A 422 -0.24 -25.45 14.49
N LEU A 423 -0.20 -26.17 13.38
CA LEU A 423 0.00 -27.62 13.36
C LEU A 423 1.46 -28.02 13.57
N GLY A 424 2.39 -27.12 13.23
CA GLY A 424 3.80 -27.39 12.98
C GLY A 424 4.06 -27.77 11.52
N GLY A 425 5.28 -27.50 11.03
CA GLY A 425 5.65 -27.80 9.65
C GLY A 425 5.62 -29.30 9.32
N GLU A 426 6.09 -30.17 10.21
CA GLU A 426 6.15 -31.63 9.95
C GLU A 426 4.76 -32.27 9.80
N PRO A 427 3.76 -32.01 10.68
CA PRO A 427 2.42 -32.56 10.48
C PRO A 427 1.73 -32.03 9.22
N THR A 428 1.87 -30.73 8.92
CA THR A 428 1.31 -30.14 7.69
C THR A 428 1.95 -30.75 6.44
N LEU A 429 3.28 -30.91 6.45
CA LEU A 429 4.01 -31.58 5.37
C LEU A 429 3.52 -33.02 5.17
N LYS A 430 3.25 -33.76 6.24
CA LYS A 430 2.74 -35.14 6.16
C LYS A 430 1.38 -35.22 5.48
N ILE A 431 0.46 -34.29 5.79
CA ILE A 431 -0.86 -34.22 5.14
C ILE A 431 -0.71 -33.94 3.64
N LEU A 432 0.09 -32.94 3.28
CA LEU A 432 0.35 -32.57 1.90
C LEU A 432 1.10 -33.65 1.12
N TYR A 433 2.02 -34.36 1.77
CA TYR A 433 2.72 -35.51 1.20
C TYR A 433 1.77 -36.66 0.87
N MET A 434 0.81 -36.96 1.74
CA MET A 434 -0.21 -37.98 1.44
C MET A 434 -1.04 -37.58 0.20
N LYS A 435 -1.37 -36.29 0.05
CA LYS A 435 -2.02 -35.78 -1.17
C LYS A 435 -1.15 -35.91 -2.42
N LEU A 436 0.16 -35.68 -2.30
CA LEU A 436 1.09 -35.89 -3.40
C LEU A 436 1.16 -37.37 -3.80
N VAL A 437 1.24 -38.30 -2.84
CA VAL A 437 1.26 -39.75 -3.11
C VAL A 437 -0.04 -40.21 -3.77
N GLU A 438 -1.19 -39.74 -3.27
CA GLU A 438 -2.50 -39.98 -3.87
C GLU A 438 -2.52 -39.51 -5.34
N ALA A 439 -2.10 -38.28 -5.61
CA ALA A 439 -2.03 -37.71 -6.96
C ALA A 439 -1.10 -38.50 -7.90
N ILE A 440 0.08 -38.92 -7.43
CA ILE A 440 1.04 -39.69 -8.23
C ILE A 440 0.52 -41.11 -8.51
N SER A 441 -0.24 -41.72 -7.60
CA SER A 441 -0.81 -43.05 -7.82
C SER A 441 -1.81 -43.07 -8.99
N HIS A 442 -2.46 -41.93 -9.25
CA HIS A 442 -3.34 -41.72 -10.39
C HIS A 442 -2.60 -41.27 -11.67
N CYS A 443 -1.33 -40.86 -11.55
CA CYS A 443 -0.45 -40.63 -12.69
C CYS A 443 0.07 -41.97 -13.26
N GLY A 444 -0.72 -42.62 -14.11
CA GLY A 444 -0.27 -43.78 -14.88
C GLY A 444 0.94 -43.48 -15.76
N LYS A 445 1.67 -44.53 -16.21
CA LYS A 445 2.87 -44.43 -17.08
C LYS A 445 2.61 -43.89 -18.50
N ASP A 446 1.39 -43.47 -18.80
CA ASP A 446 1.01 -42.92 -20.10
C ASP A 446 1.25 -41.40 -20.15
N GLN A 447 1.66 -40.90 -21.33
CA GLN A 447 1.96 -39.48 -21.57
C GLN A 447 0.73 -38.54 -21.40
N ASN A 448 -0.47 -39.08 -21.23
CA ASN A 448 -1.73 -38.37 -20.97
C ASN A 448 -2.20 -38.44 -19.50
N SER A 449 -1.30 -38.74 -18.56
CA SER A 449 -1.62 -38.69 -17.12
C SER A 449 -1.90 -37.27 -16.65
N ASP A 450 -2.90 -37.11 -15.78
CA ASP A 450 -3.27 -35.81 -15.23
C ASP A 450 -2.23 -35.33 -14.21
N TRP A 451 -1.37 -34.41 -14.63
CA TRP A 451 -0.29 -33.84 -13.82
C TRP A 451 -0.76 -32.80 -12.80
N ARG A 452 -1.99 -32.27 -12.96
CA ARG A 452 -2.47 -31.10 -12.22
C ARG A 452 -2.62 -31.35 -10.72
N PRO A 453 -3.15 -32.50 -10.25
CA PRO A 453 -3.21 -32.79 -8.81
C PRO A 453 -1.83 -32.92 -8.15
N ALA A 454 -0.84 -33.48 -8.87
CA ALA A 454 0.51 -33.63 -8.36
C ALA A 454 1.22 -32.26 -8.25
N GLU A 455 0.98 -31.39 -9.23
CA GLU A 455 1.47 -30.00 -9.19
C GLU A 455 0.84 -29.21 -8.04
N ALA A 456 -0.47 -29.32 -7.84
CA ALA A 456 -1.18 -28.65 -6.76
C ALA A 456 -0.60 -29.02 -5.39
N ALA A 457 -0.39 -30.32 -5.14
CA ALA A 457 0.20 -30.79 -3.91
C ALA A 457 1.65 -30.27 -3.71
N LEU A 458 2.47 -30.24 -4.77
CA LEU A 458 3.83 -29.68 -4.69
C LEU A 458 3.84 -28.17 -4.47
N TYR A 459 2.89 -27.45 -5.04
CA TYR A 459 2.72 -26.02 -4.79
C TYR A 459 2.41 -25.75 -3.31
N CYS A 460 1.51 -26.52 -2.70
CA CYS A 460 1.22 -26.44 -1.27
C CYS A 460 2.44 -26.81 -0.42
N ILE A 461 3.18 -27.86 -0.77
CA ILE A 461 4.42 -28.27 -0.07
C ILE A 461 5.45 -27.13 -0.14
N LYS A 462 5.63 -26.51 -1.31
CA LYS A 462 6.51 -25.34 -1.47
C LYS A 462 6.07 -24.19 -0.57
N ALA A 463 4.77 -23.91 -0.48
CA ALA A 463 4.24 -22.78 0.29
C ALA A 463 4.64 -22.82 1.77
N ILE A 464 4.70 -24.01 2.38
CA ILE A 464 5.03 -24.18 3.80
C ILE A 464 6.53 -24.39 4.08
N SER A 465 7.39 -24.28 3.06
CA SER A 465 8.80 -24.67 3.14
C SER A 465 9.59 -24.03 4.30
N ASP A 466 9.35 -22.75 4.59
CA ASP A 466 10.03 -22.02 5.68
C ASP A 466 9.69 -22.54 7.09
N TYR A 467 8.63 -23.34 7.24
CA TYR A 467 8.17 -23.89 8.52
C TYR A 467 8.58 -25.35 8.73
N VAL A 468 9.08 -26.01 7.68
CA VAL A 468 9.59 -27.37 7.76
C VAL A 468 11.02 -27.33 8.29
N SER A 469 11.34 -28.25 9.21
CA SER A 469 12.68 -28.37 9.77
C SER A 469 13.73 -28.71 8.70
N ASP A 470 14.87 -28.02 8.71
CA ASP A 470 16.00 -28.28 7.81
C ASP A 470 16.61 -29.69 8.00
N ILE A 471 16.27 -30.38 9.10
CA ILE A 471 16.73 -31.74 9.41
C ILE A 471 15.61 -32.78 9.36
N GLU A 472 14.47 -32.45 8.76
CA GLU A 472 13.33 -33.38 8.61
C GLU A 472 13.78 -34.67 7.88
N ALA A 473 13.56 -35.83 8.49
CA ALA A 473 14.16 -37.08 8.03
C ALA A 473 13.13 -38.15 7.60
N GLU A 474 11.84 -37.94 7.83
CA GLU A 474 10.78 -38.90 7.52
C GLU A 474 10.25 -38.66 6.09
N VAL A 475 9.76 -37.46 5.80
CA VAL A 475 8.93 -37.17 4.61
C VAL A 475 9.74 -36.56 3.46
N MET A 476 10.63 -35.61 3.73
CA MET A 476 11.43 -34.90 2.73
C MET A 476 12.31 -35.81 1.88
N PRO A 477 13.04 -36.81 2.43
CA PRO A 477 13.76 -37.77 1.61
C PRO A 477 12.85 -38.51 0.61
N GLN A 478 11.61 -38.82 1.03
CA GLN A 478 10.64 -39.49 0.16
C GLN A 478 10.20 -38.56 -0.97
N ILE A 479 9.87 -37.29 -0.66
CA ILE A 479 9.53 -36.27 -1.66
C ILE A 479 10.67 -36.11 -2.67
N MET A 480 11.91 -35.94 -2.22
CA MET A 480 13.08 -35.76 -3.10
C MET A 480 13.31 -36.98 -4.01
N SER A 481 12.99 -38.19 -3.54
CA SER A 481 13.06 -39.42 -4.35
C SER A 481 11.94 -39.56 -5.39
N LEU A 482 10.84 -38.82 -5.23
CA LEU A 482 9.69 -38.82 -6.14
C LEU A 482 9.84 -37.80 -7.26
N LEU A 483 10.49 -36.65 -7.03
CA LEU A 483 10.64 -35.58 -8.03
C LEU A 483 11.16 -36.07 -9.40
N PRO A 484 12.19 -36.94 -9.49
CA PRO A 484 12.69 -37.40 -10.78
C PRO A 484 11.71 -38.29 -11.57
N LYS A 485 10.67 -38.81 -10.92
CA LYS A 485 9.67 -39.74 -11.49
C LYS A 485 8.45 -39.02 -12.07
N LEU A 486 8.33 -37.71 -11.84
CA LEU A 486 7.20 -36.90 -12.28
C LEU A 486 7.23 -36.64 -13.79
N PRO A 487 6.06 -36.44 -14.45
CA PRO A 487 6.01 -36.17 -15.87
C PRO A 487 6.64 -34.81 -16.22
N ASN A 488 7.25 -34.73 -17.40
CA ASN A 488 7.97 -33.52 -17.86
C ASN A 488 7.02 -32.46 -18.45
N GLN A 489 5.94 -32.12 -17.75
CA GLN A 489 5.04 -31.03 -18.15
C GLN A 489 5.62 -29.67 -17.72
N PRO A 490 5.59 -28.61 -18.54
CA PRO A 490 6.27 -27.34 -18.23
C PRO A 490 5.87 -26.71 -16.88
N GLN A 491 4.56 -26.63 -16.60
CA GLN A 491 4.01 -26.05 -15.36
C GLN A 491 4.42 -26.87 -14.13
N LEU A 492 4.32 -28.20 -14.22
CA LEU A 492 4.77 -29.08 -13.15
C LEU A 492 6.27 -28.96 -12.93
N LEU A 493 7.07 -28.93 -14.00
CA LEU A 493 8.53 -28.80 -13.90
C LEU A 493 8.93 -27.45 -13.29
N GLN A 494 8.22 -26.38 -13.61
CA GLN A 494 8.40 -25.08 -12.96
C GLN A 494 8.19 -25.19 -11.44
N THR A 495 7.07 -25.78 -11.00
CA THR A 495 6.78 -25.99 -9.58
C THR A 495 7.80 -26.90 -8.92
N VAL A 496 8.23 -27.99 -9.57
CA VAL A 496 9.31 -28.86 -9.10
C VAL A 496 10.61 -28.08 -8.89
N CYS A 497 11.02 -27.24 -9.85
CA CYS A 497 12.23 -26.42 -9.71
C CYS A 497 12.11 -25.49 -8.50
N LEU A 498 10.98 -24.79 -8.35
CA LEU A 498 10.74 -23.91 -7.22
C LEU A 498 10.71 -24.66 -5.88
N THR A 499 10.14 -25.87 -5.82
CA THR A 499 10.17 -26.72 -4.61
C THR A 499 11.59 -27.13 -4.27
N ILE A 500 12.41 -27.52 -5.26
CA ILE A 500 13.83 -27.84 -5.03
C ILE A 500 14.56 -26.63 -4.43
N GLY A 501 14.33 -25.43 -5.00
CA GLY A 501 14.91 -24.20 -4.50
C GLY A 501 14.45 -23.84 -3.08
N ALA A 502 13.17 -24.05 -2.77
CA ALA A 502 12.60 -23.75 -1.45
C ALA A 502 13.20 -24.62 -0.32
N TYR A 503 13.59 -25.86 -0.64
CA TYR A 503 14.20 -26.80 0.30
C TYR A 503 15.74 -26.87 0.19
N SER A 504 16.40 -25.83 -0.33
CA SER A 504 17.87 -25.78 -0.44
C SER A 504 18.58 -25.86 0.91
N LYS A 505 18.03 -25.23 1.96
CA LYS A 505 18.56 -25.32 3.34
C LYS A 505 18.55 -26.76 3.86
N TRP A 506 17.46 -27.48 3.60
CA TRP A 506 17.35 -28.91 3.93
C TRP A 506 18.39 -29.75 3.19
N LEU A 507 18.66 -29.47 1.91
CA LEU A 507 19.70 -30.16 1.14
C LEU A 507 21.10 -29.97 1.75
N ASP A 508 21.36 -28.83 2.39
CA ASP A 508 22.61 -28.61 3.14
C ASP A 508 22.58 -29.28 4.52
N ALA A 509 21.53 -29.11 5.32
CA ALA A 509 21.54 -29.56 6.72
C ALA A 509 21.32 -31.07 6.89
N ALA A 510 20.50 -31.71 6.04
CA ALA A 510 20.14 -33.13 6.19
C ALA A 510 21.29 -34.08 5.86
N SER A 511 21.40 -35.19 6.60
CA SER A 511 22.49 -36.17 6.46
C SER A 511 22.53 -36.86 5.09
N ASN A 512 21.37 -37.03 4.45
CA ASN A 512 21.22 -37.60 3.12
C ASN A 512 20.91 -36.55 2.02
N GLY A 513 20.72 -35.27 2.37
CA GLY A 513 20.30 -34.23 1.43
C GLY A 513 21.25 -34.07 0.24
N PHE A 514 22.56 -34.00 0.52
CA PHE A 514 23.59 -33.83 -0.50
C PHE A 514 23.66 -34.99 -1.52
N SER A 515 23.19 -36.18 -1.15
CA SER A 515 23.20 -37.34 -2.06
C SER A 515 22.22 -37.18 -3.23
N TYR A 516 21.16 -36.38 -3.06
CA TYR A 516 20.18 -36.09 -4.11
C TYR A 516 20.65 -35.00 -5.07
N LEU A 517 21.62 -34.17 -4.65
CA LEU A 517 22.01 -32.96 -5.35
C LEU A 517 22.36 -33.18 -6.83
N PRO A 518 23.15 -34.20 -7.25
CA PRO A 518 23.43 -34.42 -8.67
C PRO A 518 22.17 -34.63 -9.51
N THR A 519 21.22 -35.41 -9.00
CA THR A 519 19.93 -35.68 -9.68
C THR A 519 19.06 -34.43 -9.74
N LEU A 520 19.05 -33.61 -8.68
CA LEU A 520 18.28 -32.37 -8.66
C LEU A 520 18.88 -31.32 -9.60
N ILE A 521 20.21 -31.22 -9.70
CA ILE A 521 20.87 -30.35 -10.67
C ILE A 521 20.53 -30.76 -12.11
N ASP A 522 20.45 -32.05 -12.43
CA ASP A 522 19.97 -32.52 -13.75
C ASP A 522 18.54 -32.05 -14.05
N ILE A 523 17.65 -32.09 -13.06
CA ILE A 523 16.28 -31.56 -13.20
C ILE A 523 16.32 -30.05 -13.49
N LEU A 524 17.15 -29.28 -12.78
CA LEU A 524 17.27 -27.83 -13.02
C LEU A 524 17.84 -27.52 -14.41
N VAL A 525 18.88 -28.23 -14.85
CA VAL A 525 19.46 -28.09 -16.21
C VAL A 525 18.42 -28.39 -17.29
N ARG A 526 17.58 -29.42 -17.06
CA ARG A 526 16.43 -29.73 -17.91
C ARG A 526 15.40 -28.61 -17.90
N GLY A 527 15.06 -28.10 -16.71
CA GLY A 527 14.16 -26.94 -16.53
C GLY A 527 14.63 -25.70 -17.30
N MET A 528 15.94 -25.42 -17.30
CA MET A 528 16.55 -24.34 -18.08
C MET A 528 16.40 -24.50 -19.59
N SER A 529 16.19 -25.73 -20.08
CA SER A 529 16.12 -26.03 -21.52
C SER A 529 14.68 -26.13 -22.07
N MET A 530 13.67 -26.23 -21.19
CA MET A 530 12.27 -26.55 -21.59
C MET A 530 11.49 -25.34 -22.12
N CYS A 531 11.15 -24.37 -21.26
CA CYS A 531 10.52 -23.10 -21.62
C CYS A 531 11.08 -21.94 -20.79
N GLU A 532 10.71 -20.70 -21.10
CA GLU A 532 11.18 -19.51 -20.39
C GLU A 532 10.75 -19.53 -18.90
N ASP A 533 9.48 -19.85 -18.62
CA ASP A 533 8.96 -19.90 -17.24
C ASP A 533 9.68 -20.96 -16.38
N SER A 534 9.92 -22.15 -16.93
CA SER A 534 10.66 -23.20 -16.24
C SER A 534 12.14 -22.85 -16.09
N ALA A 535 12.70 -22.11 -17.06
CA ALA A 535 14.09 -21.68 -17.02
C ALA A 535 14.33 -20.61 -15.94
N ALA A 536 13.41 -19.64 -15.80
CA ALA A 536 13.41 -18.67 -14.72
C ALA A 536 13.34 -19.35 -13.34
N ALA A 537 12.39 -20.28 -13.16
CA ALA A 537 12.25 -21.06 -11.94
C ALA A 537 13.50 -21.90 -11.63
N ALA A 538 14.10 -22.54 -12.63
CA ALA A 538 15.30 -23.35 -12.47
C ALA A 538 16.54 -22.50 -12.11
N ALA A 539 16.71 -21.33 -12.74
CA ALA A 539 17.78 -20.40 -12.44
C ALA A 539 17.67 -19.86 -11.00
N LEU A 540 16.45 -19.51 -10.55
CA LEU A 540 16.19 -19.10 -9.19
C LEU A 540 16.47 -20.23 -8.18
N ALA A 541 16.01 -21.45 -8.46
CA ALA A 541 16.28 -22.61 -7.61
C ALA A 541 17.77 -22.93 -7.50
N PHE A 542 18.50 -22.83 -8.62
CA PHE A 542 19.95 -23.01 -8.65
C PHE A 542 20.67 -21.98 -7.78
N ARG A 543 20.22 -20.73 -7.79
CA ARG A 543 20.72 -19.68 -6.89
C ARG A 543 20.50 -20.02 -5.42
N HIS A 544 19.32 -20.49 -5.03
CA HIS A 544 19.04 -20.91 -3.65
C HIS A 544 19.96 -22.05 -3.20
N ILE A 545 20.10 -23.09 -4.02
CA ILE A 545 21.04 -24.20 -3.79
C ILE A 545 22.48 -23.69 -3.63
N CYS A 546 22.94 -22.81 -4.52
CA CYS A 546 24.30 -22.28 -4.42
C CYS A 546 24.50 -21.43 -3.17
N ASN A 547 23.51 -20.62 -2.77
CA ASN A 547 23.59 -19.81 -1.55
C ASN A 547 23.74 -20.67 -0.29
N ASP A 548 22.95 -21.72 -0.18
CA ASP A 548 22.89 -22.54 1.04
C ASP A 548 23.97 -23.63 1.06
N CYS A 549 24.21 -24.30 -0.08
CA CYS A 549 25.19 -25.40 -0.19
C CYS A 549 26.61 -24.94 -0.62
N LYS A 550 26.88 -23.63 -0.71
CA LYS A 550 28.16 -23.06 -1.23
C LYS A 550 29.44 -23.72 -0.71
N LYS A 551 29.50 -24.04 0.58
CA LYS A 551 30.69 -24.67 1.20
C LYS A 551 30.98 -26.06 0.64
N LYS A 552 29.93 -26.85 0.38
CA LYS A 552 30.05 -28.21 -0.16
C LYS A 552 30.20 -28.21 -1.68
N LEU A 553 29.73 -27.16 -2.34
CA LEU A 553 29.81 -26.97 -3.79
C LEU A 553 31.19 -26.53 -4.30
N CYS A 554 32.10 -26.10 -3.42
CA CYS A 554 33.47 -25.69 -3.78
C CYS A 554 34.25 -26.79 -4.55
N GLY A 555 33.93 -28.07 -4.35
CA GLY A 555 34.56 -29.19 -5.06
C GLY A 555 34.06 -29.43 -6.49
N SER A 556 32.95 -28.80 -6.89
CA SER A 556 32.28 -29.02 -8.18
C SER A 556 32.27 -27.78 -9.07
N LEU A 557 33.19 -26.84 -8.85
CA LEU A 557 33.24 -25.55 -9.54
C LEU A 557 33.21 -25.68 -11.06
N ASP A 558 33.98 -26.59 -11.65
CA ASP A 558 34.08 -26.72 -13.11
C ASP A 558 32.72 -26.98 -13.76
N GLY A 559 31.88 -27.83 -13.15
CA GLY A 559 30.52 -28.10 -13.62
C GLY A 559 29.59 -26.88 -13.46
N LEU A 560 29.72 -26.14 -12.36
CA LEU A 560 28.95 -24.90 -12.13
C LEU A 560 29.34 -23.81 -13.15
N PHE A 561 30.63 -23.71 -13.47
CA PHE A 561 31.15 -22.79 -14.49
C PHE A 561 30.60 -23.13 -15.88
N GLN A 562 30.49 -24.42 -16.23
CA GLN A 562 29.90 -24.84 -17.51
C GLN A 562 28.43 -24.43 -17.63
N ILE A 563 27.63 -24.62 -16.57
CA ILE A 563 26.22 -24.19 -16.52
C ILE A 563 26.15 -22.67 -16.69
N TYR A 564 26.96 -21.93 -15.93
CA TYR A 564 27.04 -20.47 -16.01
C TYR A 564 27.42 -19.98 -17.41
N GLN A 565 28.48 -20.51 -18.02
CA GLN A 565 28.93 -20.11 -19.35
C GLN A 565 27.85 -20.38 -20.41
N THR A 566 27.22 -21.56 -20.35
CA THR A 566 26.15 -21.93 -21.29
C THR A 566 24.97 -20.96 -21.22
N ALA A 567 24.57 -20.55 -20.00
CA ALA A 567 23.46 -19.62 -19.81
C ALA A 567 23.81 -18.16 -20.16
N VAL A 568 25.05 -17.73 -19.90
CA VAL A 568 25.46 -16.32 -20.04
C VAL A 568 25.89 -15.96 -21.45
N ILE A 569 26.50 -16.91 -22.18
CA ILE A 569 26.91 -16.75 -23.58
C ILE A 569 25.69 -16.83 -24.52
N GLY A 570 24.65 -17.59 -24.14
CA GLY A 570 23.39 -17.65 -24.89
C GLY A 570 23.42 -18.51 -26.16
N GLU A 571 24.55 -19.17 -26.46
CA GLU A 571 24.72 -20.07 -27.62
C GLU A 571 24.34 -21.54 -27.30
N GLY A 572 23.68 -21.78 -26.18
CA GLY A 572 23.34 -23.12 -25.65
C GLY A 572 21.87 -23.52 -25.76
N PRO A 573 21.50 -24.72 -25.28
CA PRO A 573 20.11 -25.19 -25.26
C PRO A 573 19.22 -24.45 -24.24
N PHE A 574 19.80 -23.60 -23.41
CA PHE A 574 19.10 -22.91 -22.33
C PHE A 574 18.26 -21.76 -22.85
N LYS A 575 17.00 -21.69 -22.41
CA LYS A 575 16.04 -20.63 -22.70
C LYS A 575 15.98 -19.60 -21.57
N VAL A 576 17.13 -19.35 -20.93
CA VAL A 576 17.26 -18.43 -19.79
C VAL A 576 17.36 -17.01 -20.34
N SER A 577 16.47 -16.13 -19.91
CA SER A 577 16.50 -14.72 -20.33
C SER A 577 17.74 -14.00 -19.77
N ALA A 578 18.07 -12.82 -20.32
CA ALA A 578 19.17 -12.01 -19.80
C ALA A 578 18.94 -11.63 -18.31
N GLU A 579 17.68 -11.39 -17.92
CA GLU A 579 17.29 -11.06 -16.55
C GLU A 579 17.46 -12.26 -15.62
N ASP A 580 16.95 -13.44 -16.02
CA ASP A 580 17.07 -14.67 -15.23
C ASP A 580 18.52 -15.17 -15.13
N SER A 581 19.36 -14.87 -16.13
CA SER A 581 20.79 -15.19 -16.11
C SER A 581 21.51 -14.53 -14.92
N LEU A 582 20.97 -13.44 -14.37
CA LEU A 582 21.50 -12.80 -13.17
C LEU A 582 21.42 -13.73 -11.96
N HIS A 583 20.40 -14.60 -11.85
CA HIS A 583 20.34 -15.57 -10.75
C HIS A 583 21.54 -16.54 -10.78
N LEU A 584 21.99 -16.94 -11.96
CA LEU A 584 23.17 -17.81 -12.12
C LEU A 584 24.47 -17.07 -11.83
N VAL A 585 24.55 -15.78 -12.20
CA VAL A 585 25.68 -14.90 -11.86
C VAL A 585 25.80 -14.77 -10.34
N GLU A 586 24.68 -14.50 -9.66
CA GLU A 586 24.63 -14.43 -8.20
C GLU A 586 25.02 -15.76 -7.55
N ALA A 587 24.46 -16.87 -8.05
CA ALA A 587 24.73 -18.22 -7.57
C ALA A 587 26.23 -18.53 -7.54
N LEU A 588 26.92 -18.34 -8.67
CA LEU A 588 28.34 -18.64 -8.78
C LEU A 588 29.19 -17.67 -7.95
N SER A 589 28.80 -16.40 -7.88
CA SER A 589 29.47 -15.38 -7.06
C SER A 589 29.43 -15.72 -5.56
N MET A 590 28.32 -16.29 -5.08
CA MET A 590 28.18 -16.76 -3.70
C MET A 590 29.06 -17.97 -3.40
N VAL A 591 29.23 -18.90 -4.34
CA VAL A 591 30.14 -20.05 -4.18
C VAL A 591 31.60 -19.59 -4.18
N ILE A 592 31.97 -18.64 -5.05
CA ILE A 592 33.34 -18.08 -5.10
C ILE A 592 33.74 -17.43 -3.78
N THR A 593 32.79 -16.84 -3.07
CA THR A 593 33.03 -16.23 -1.74
C THR A 593 33.54 -17.21 -0.68
N GLU A 594 33.27 -18.52 -0.83
CA GLU A 594 33.76 -19.52 0.12
C GLU A 594 35.15 -20.07 -0.27
N LEU A 595 35.71 -19.64 -1.40
CA LEU A 595 37.04 -20.09 -1.84
C LEU A 595 38.16 -19.38 -1.07
N PRO A 596 39.32 -20.04 -0.89
CA PRO A 596 40.52 -19.36 -0.40
C PRO A 596 40.91 -18.20 -1.32
N SER A 597 41.45 -17.11 -0.76
CA SER A 597 41.74 -15.84 -1.48
C SER A 597 42.45 -16.03 -2.83
N GLU A 598 43.46 -16.90 -2.88
CA GLU A 598 44.23 -17.21 -4.11
C GLU A 598 43.38 -17.83 -5.23
N HIS A 599 42.46 -18.73 -4.87
CA HIS A 599 41.56 -19.38 -5.83
C HIS A 599 40.38 -18.48 -6.17
N ALA A 600 39.88 -17.71 -5.20
CA ALA A 600 38.80 -16.75 -5.39
C ALA A 600 39.15 -15.69 -6.43
N LYS A 601 40.40 -15.20 -6.44
CA LYS A 601 40.88 -14.25 -7.45
C LYS A 601 40.80 -14.80 -8.88
N LYS A 602 41.30 -16.02 -9.11
CA LYS A 602 41.23 -16.68 -10.43
C LYS A 602 39.80 -16.99 -10.85
N ALA A 603 38.98 -17.46 -9.91
CA ALA A 603 37.58 -17.75 -10.16
C ALA A 603 36.78 -16.47 -10.49
N LEU A 604 37.04 -15.36 -9.78
CA LEU A 604 36.47 -14.05 -10.07
C LEU A 604 36.84 -13.56 -11.47
N GLU A 605 38.11 -13.67 -11.86
CA GLU A 605 38.56 -13.35 -13.22
C GLU A 605 37.81 -14.18 -14.28
N ALA A 606 37.64 -15.49 -14.03
CA ALA A 606 36.92 -16.39 -14.92
C ALA A 606 35.42 -16.08 -15.04
N VAL A 607 34.76 -15.67 -13.95
CA VAL A 607 33.34 -15.28 -13.96
C VAL A 607 33.12 -13.92 -14.63
N CYS A 608 34.05 -12.98 -14.50
CA CYS A 608 33.95 -11.70 -15.19
C CYS A 608 34.07 -11.86 -16.72
N LEU A 609 34.85 -12.84 -17.20
CA LEU A 609 35.25 -12.95 -18.60
C LEU A 609 34.08 -12.98 -19.61
N PRO A 610 33.00 -13.76 -19.43
CA PRO A 610 31.87 -13.77 -20.38
C PRO A 610 31.10 -12.44 -20.45
N SER A 611 31.25 -11.56 -19.43
CA SER A 611 30.68 -10.21 -19.46
C SER A 611 31.67 -9.19 -20.02
N VAL A 612 32.97 -9.40 -19.86
CA VAL A 612 34.03 -8.48 -20.27
C VAL A 612 34.41 -8.64 -21.74
N ALA A 613 34.46 -9.87 -22.25
CA ALA A 613 34.89 -10.14 -23.62
C ALA A 613 34.01 -9.42 -24.68
N PRO A 614 32.66 -9.44 -24.59
CA PRO A 614 31.81 -8.69 -25.52
C PRO A 614 32.03 -7.17 -25.42
N LEU A 615 32.21 -6.63 -24.20
CA LEU A 615 32.51 -5.21 -23.99
C LEU A 615 33.83 -4.80 -24.65
N GLN A 616 34.87 -5.63 -24.50
CA GLN A 616 36.17 -5.39 -25.11
C GLN A 616 36.10 -5.47 -26.64
N GLU A 617 35.34 -6.42 -27.19
CA GLU A 617 35.13 -6.54 -28.63
C GLU A 617 34.43 -5.29 -29.19
N MET A 618 33.39 -4.80 -28.51
CA MET A 618 32.70 -3.56 -28.90
C MET A 618 33.60 -2.34 -28.85
N ILE A 619 34.51 -2.23 -27.86
CA ILE A 619 35.50 -1.15 -27.80
C ILE A 619 36.51 -1.27 -28.96
N ASN A 620 36.97 -2.49 -29.26
CA ASN A 620 37.96 -2.73 -30.32
C ASN A 620 37.41 -2.42 -31.73
N GLN A 621 36.10 -2.46 -31.92
CA GLN A 621 35.43 -2.04 -33.17
C GLN A 621 35.44 -0.51 -33.39
N GLY A 622 35.85 0.27 -32.37
CA GLY A 622 36.05 1.72 -32.46
C GLY A 622 34.93 2.54 -31.82
N PRO A 623 35.18 3.83 -31.52
CA PRO A 623 34.27 4.69 -30.74
C PRO A 623 32.95 4.98 -31.46
N GLN A 624 32.95 5.01 -32.80
CA GLN A 624 31.72 5.23 -33.57
C GLN A 624 30.74 4.05 -33.41
N VAL A 625 31.24 2.81 -33.52
CA VAL A 625 30.41 1.61 -33.37
C VAL A 625 29.89 1.51 -31.94
N LEU A 626 30.75 1.72 -30.93
CA LEU A 626 30.36 1.76 -29.53
C LEU A 626 29.29 2.83 -29.25
N GLY A 627 29.43 4.01 -29.87
CA GLY A 627 28.48 5.11 -29.79
C GLY A 627 27.10 4.79 -30.36
N GLU A 628 27.01 3.93 -31.38
CA GLU A 628 25.76 3.57 -32.07
C GLU A 628 25.07 2.32 -31.48
N LYS A 629 25.72 1.59 -30.57
CA LYS A 629 25.17 0.37 -29.96
C LYS A 629 23.89 0.62 -29.14
N ASN A 630 23.00 -0.37 -29.11
CA ASN A 630 21.82 -0.34 -28.25
C ASN A 630 22.24 -0.40 -26.77
N ALA A 631 21.67 0.46 -25.93
CA ALA A 631 21.96 0.48 -24.49
C ALA A 631 21.77 -0.90 -23.83
N ARG A 632 20.76 -1.68 -24.28
CA ARG A 632 20.48 -3.03 -23.74
C ARG A 632 21.64 -4.00 -23.93
N GLU A 633 22.38 -3.89 -25.04
CA GLU A 633 23.54 -4.76 -25.31
C GLU A 633 24.66 -4.50 -24.30
N LEU A 634 24.81 -3.27 -23.80
CA LEU A 634 25.81 -2.91 -22.79
C LEU A 634 25.31 -3.20 -21.37
N THR A 635 24.06 -2.85 -21.06
CA THR A 635 23.52 -2.91 -19.68
C THR A 635 23.51 -4.33 -19.12
N VAL A 636 23.21 -5.34 -19.96
CA VAL A 636 23.21 -6.75 -19.54
C VAL A 636 24.58 -7.16 -18.97
N HIS A 637 25.67 -6.75 -19.60
CA HIS A 637 27.02 -7.06 -19.12
C HIS A 637 27.38 -6.29 -17.85
N PHE A 638 26.95 -5.03 -17.74
CA PHE A 638 27.18 -4.25 -16.52
C PHE A 638 26.37 -4.74 -15.33
N ASP A 639 25.13 -5.16 -15.53
CA ASP A 639 24.29 -5.70 -14.46
C ASP A 639 24.86 -7.04 -13.95
N ARG A 640 25.42 -7.87 -14.85
CA ARG A 640 26.19 -9.08 -14.48
C ARG A 640 27.41 -8.72 -13.63
N LEU A 641 28.25 -7.78 -14.08
CA LEU A 641 29.42 -7.32 -13.32
C LEU A 641 29.03 -6.69 -11.97
N ALA A 642 27.95 -5.92 -11.94
CA ALA A 642 27.43 -5.32 -10.72
C ALA A 642 27.01 -6.38 -9.70
N ASN A 643 26.37 -7.46 -10.13
CA ASN A 643 26.03 -8.57 -9.25
C ASN A 643 27.28 -9.36 -8.80
N ILE A 644 28.25 -9.59 -9.69
CA ILE A 644 29.52 -10.23 -9.30
C ILE A 644 30.19 -9.44 -8.18
N PHE A 645 30.37 -8.12 -8.34
CA PHE A 645 31.00 -7.29 -7.33
C PHE A 645 30.19 -7.18 -6.03
N ARG A 646 28.86 -7.34 -6.11
CA ARG A 646 27.98 -7.32 -4.93
C ARG A 646 28.10 -8.58 -4.10
N TYR A 647 28.17 -9.75 -4.74
CA TYR A 647 28.04 -11.04 -4.06
C TYR A 647 29.39 -11.73 -3.78
N VAL A 648 30.47 -11.38 -4.48
CA VAL A 648 31.83 -11.89 -4.18
C VAL A 648 32.43 -11.11 -3.01
N ASN A 649 32.40 -11.67 -1.79
CA ASN A 649 32.92 -11.01 -0.59
C ASN A 649 34.43 -11.18 -0.39
N HIS A 650 35.23 -10.89 -1.42
CA HIS A 650 36.69 -10.83 -1.35
C HIS A 650 37.17 -9.41 -1.72
N PRO A 651 37.32 -8.50 -0.75
CA PRO A 651 37.62 -7.08 -1.00
C PRO A 651 38.87 -6.85 -1.86
N GLU A 652 39.95 -7.60 -1.62
CA GLU A 652 41.22 -7.52 -2.39
C GLU A 652 41.06 -8.00 -3.83
N ALA A 653 40.35 -9.12 -4.04
CA ALA A 653 40.11 -9.67 -5.37
C ALA A 653 39.23 -8.73 -6.21
N VAL A 654 38.17 -8.16 -5.60
CA VAL A 654 37.31 -7.17 -6.26
C VAL A 654 38.08 -5.87 -6.54
N ALA A 655 38.99 -5.45 -5.65
CA ALA A 655 39.82 -4.26 -5.84
C ALA A 655 40.79 -4.43 -7.03
N ASP A 656 41.44 -5.58 -7.17
CA ASP A 656 42.28 -5.88 -8.33
C ASP A 656 41.45 -6.03 -9.62
N ALA A 657 40.30 -6.69 -9.55
CA ALA A 657 39.40 -6.83 -10.70
C ALA A 657 38.94 -5.45 -11.22
N ILE A 658 38.49 -4.55 -10.34
CA ILE A 658 38.06 -3.21 -10.78
C ILE A 658 39.22 -2.37 -11.29
N GLN A 659 40.43 -2.51 -10.72
CA GLN A 659 41.62 -1.84 -11.22
C GLN A 659 41.95 -2.27 -12.66
N ARG A 660 41.82 -3.56 -12.98
CA ARG A 660 42.04 -4.08 -14.34
C ARG A 660 40.92 -3.74 -15.32
N LEU A 661 39.68 -3.65 -14.84
CA LEU A 661 38.51 -3.33 -15.66
C LEU A 661 38.29 -1.82 -15.85
N TRP A 662 38.95 -0.98 -15.04
CA TRP A 662 38.81 0.47 -15.12
C TRP A 662 39.04 1.06 -16.51
N PRO A 663 40.06 0.65 -17.31
CA PRO A 663 40.24 1.17 -18.67
C PRO A 663 39.04 0.90 -19.60
N ILE A 664 38.37 -0.25 -19.44
CA ILE A 664 37.17 -0.61 -20.20
C ILE A 664 36.02 0.30 -19.78
N PHE A 665 35.82 0.47 -18.47
CA PHE A 665 34.77 1.34 -17.94
C PHE A 665 34.98 2.79 -18.35
N LYS A 666 36.23 3.29 -18.29
CA LYS A 666 36.58 4.63 -18.74
C LYS A 666 36.29 4.84 -20.23
N ALA A 667 36.68 3.92 -21.10
CA ALA A 667 36.40 4.04 -22.54
C ALA A 667 34.89 4.16 -22.82
N ILE A 668 34.05 3.48 -22.03
CA ILE A 668 32.60 3.53 -22.17
C ILE A 668 32.03 4.82 -21.55
N PHE A 669 32.55 5.26 -20.40
CA PHE A 669 32.25 6.57 -19.82
C PHE A 669 32.51 7.69 -20.85
N ASP A 670 33.67 7.69 -21.51
CA ASP A 670 34.06 8.73 -22.47
C ASP A 670 33.13 8.78 -23.71
N VAL A 671 32.64 7.62 -24.19
CA VAL A 671 31.85 7.53 -25.44
C VAL A 671 30.34 7.57 -25.20
N ARG A 672 29.86 7.05 -24.07
CA ARG A 672 28.42 6.82 -23.78
C ARG A 672 27.87 7.65 -22.63
N ALA A 673 28.58 8.65 -22.11
CA ALA A 673 28.07 9.49 -21.00
C ALA A 673 26.73 10.21 -21.28
N TRP A 674 26.35 10.38 -22.54
CA TRP A 674 25.05 10.92 -22.95
C TRP A 674 23.87 9.93 -22.72
N ASP A 675 24.13 8.63 -22.65
CA ASP A 675 23.10 7.59 -22.53
C ASP A 675 22.87 7.20 -21.07
N MET A 676 21.77 7.72 -20.51
CA MET A 676 21.37 7.53 -19.12
C MET A 676 21.30 6.06 -18.71
N ARG A 677 20.70 5.20 -19.54
CA ARG A 677 20.48 3.78 -19.19
C ARG A 677 21.82 3.04 -19.04
N THR A 678 22.76 3.28 -19.94
CA THR A 678 24.09 2.68 -19.87
C THR A 678 24.86 3.18 -18.65
N MET A 679 24.81 4.49 -18.39
CA MET A 679 25.49 5.10 -17.24
C MET A 679 24.93 4.61 -15.91
N GLU A 680 23.62 4.42 -15.77
CA GLU A 680 23.02 3.85 -14.57
C GLU A 680 23.56 2.45 -14.24
N SER A 681 23.56 1.53 -15.21
CA SER A 681 24.08 0.17 -15.00
C SER A 681 25.59 0.17 -14.74
N LEU A 682 26.36 1.01 -15.43
CA LEU A 682 27.82 1.12 -15.21
C LEU A 682 28.14 1.72 -13.82
N CYS A 683 27.46 2.81 -13.43
CA CYS A 683 27.60 3.39 -12.09
C CYS A 683 27.14 2.42 -11.00
N ARG A 684 26.13 1.57 -11.26
CA ARG A 684 25.71 0.50 -10.34
C ARG A 684 26.81 -0.56 -10.14
N ALA A 685 27.52 -0.94 -11.20
CA ALA A 685 28.68 -1.81 -11.09
C ALA A 685 29.81 -1.16 -10.27
N CYS A 686 30.15 0.10 -10.56
CA CYS A 686 31.15 0.86 -9.80
C CYS A 686 30.76 0.99 -8.32
N LYS A 687 29.49 1.28 -8.04
CA LYS A 687 28.93 1.36 -6.67
C LYS A 687 29.14 0.07 -5.90
N ASN A 688 28.79 -1.07 -6.49
CA ASN A 688 28.93 -2.35 -5.81
C ASN A 688 30.41 -2.71 -5.60
N ALA A 689 31.30 -2.40 -6.55
CA ALA A 689 32.75 -2.53 -6.35
C ALA A 689 33.26 -1.67 -5.19
N VAL A 690 32.85 -0.40 -5.12
CA VAL A 690 33.18 0.53 -4.02
C VAL A 690 32.71 -0.01 -2.67
N ARG A 691 31.47 -0.51 -2.59
CA ARG A 691 30.90 -1.09 -1.36
C ARG A 691 31.65 -2.33 -0.87
N THR A 692 32.07 -3.19 -1.78
CA THR A 692 32.73 -4.46 -1.44
C THR A 692 34.22 -4.27 -1.13
N SER A 693 34.94 -3.53 -1.97
CA SER A 693 36.39 -3.28 -1.79
C SER A 693 36.70 -2.26 -0.71
N LYS A 694 35.76 -1.35 -0.40
CA LYS A 694 35.92 -0.29 0.61
C LYS A 694 37.26 0.46 0.39
N ARG A 695 38.04 0.64 1.46
CA ARG A 695 39.32 1.38 1.45
C ARG A 695 40.41 0.77 0.54
N LEU A 696 40.28 -0.52 0.16
CA LEU A 696 41.26 -1.18 -0.71
C LEU A 696 41.17 -0.71 -2.17
N MET A 697 40.09 -0.03 -2.55
CA MET A 697 39.92 0.54 -3.89
C MET A 697 40.75 1.83 -4.12
N GLY A 698 41.51 2.28 -3.12
CA GLY A 698 42.08 3.63 -3.00
C GLY A 698 42.91 4.15 -4.18
N VAL A 699 43.51 3.29 -5.01
CA VAL A 699 44.28 3.76 -6.18
C VAL A 699 43.36 4.12 -7.36
N THR A 700 42.26 3.38 -7.54
CA THR A 700 41.30 3.57 -8.65
C THR A 700 40.25 4.63 -8.32
N ILE A 701 39.96 4.86 -7.03
CA ILE A 701 38.90 5.80 -6.62
C ILE A 701 39.19 7.24 -7.05
N GLY A 702 40.45 7.69 -7.00
CA GLY A 702 40.82 9.04 -7.41
C GLY A 702 40.51 9.30 -8.89
N ALA A 703 40.95 8.39 -9.77
CA ALA A 703 40.66 8.46 -11.20
C ALA A 703 39.16 8.39 -11.50
N MET A 704 38.41 7.57 -10.74
CA MET A 704 36.96 7.47 -10.88
C MET A 704 36.25 8.77 -10.50
N LEU A 705 36.64 9.40 -9.40
CA LEU A 705 36.02 10.65 -8.94
C LEU A 705 36.30 11.83 -9.89
N GLU A 706 37.53 11.91 -10.41
CA GLU A 706 37.89 12.92 -11.40
C GLU A 706 37.06 12.78 -12.69
N GLU A 707 36.87 11.55 -13.15
CA GLU A 707 36.03 11.26 -14.33
C GLU A 707 34.56 11.63 -14.09
N ILE A 708 33.98 11.20 -12.96
CA ILE A 708 32.59 11.49 -12.59
C ILE A 708 32.34 13.00 -12.54
N GLN A 709 33.27 13.76 -11.97
CA GLN A 709 33.18 15.20 -11.89
C GLN A 709 33.14 15.85 -13.29
N GLY A 710 34.04 15.44 -14.19
CA GLY A 710 34.12 15.95 -15.55
C GLY A 710 32.89 15.63 -16.39
N LEU A 711 32.36 14.41 -16.25
CA LEU A 711 31.18 13.95 -16.99
C LEU A 711 29.89 14.57 -16.47
N TYR A 712 29.75 14.74 -15.16
CA TYR A 712 28.56 15.39 -14.59
C TYR A 712 28.42 16.83 -15.06
N ALA A 713 29.53 17.56 -15.17
CA ALA A 713 29.54 18.94 -15.68
C ALA A 713 29.06 19.06 -17.15
N GLN A 714 29.15 17.98 -17.94
CA GLN A 714 28.75 17.97 -19.35
C GLN A 714 27.35 17.38 -19.56
N HIS A 715 27.04 16.27 -18.88
CA HIS A 715 25.86 15.45 -19.17
C HIS A 715 24.79 15.48 -18.07
N HIS A 716 25.13 15.90 -16.85
CA HIS A 716 24.20 16.04 -15.72
C HIS A 716 23.37 14.78 -15.37
N GLN A 717 23.93 13.58 -15.55
CA GLN A 717 23.22 12.33 -15.24
C GLN A 717 23.08 12.13 -13.71
N PRO A 718 21.89 11.77 -13.18
CA PRO A 718 21.67 11.57 -11.74
C PRO A 718 22.58 10.49 -11.10
N CYS A 719 22.85 9.41 -11.84
CA CYS A 719 23.62 8.26 -11.35
C CYS A 719 25.03 8.63 -10.83
N PHE A 720 25.61 9.74 -11.31
CA PHE A 720 26.88 10.29 -10.83
C PHE A 720 26.77 10.86 -9.42
N LEU A 721 25.67 11.53 -9.09
CA LEU A 721 25.37 12.01 -7.74
C LEU A 721 25.16 10.83 -6.80
N TYR A 722 24.38 9.83 -7.23
CA TYR A 722 24.14 8.63 -6.45
C TYR A 722 25.41 7.82 -6.16
N LEU A 723 26.27 7.59 -7.18
CA LEU A 723 27.56 6.94 -6.99
C LEU A 723 28.45 7.72 -6.02
N SER A 724 28.52 9.05 -6.16
CA SER A 724 29.25 9.92 -5.25
C SER A 724 28.74 9.81 -3.81
N SER A 725 27.43 9.62 -3.61
CA SER A 725 26.84 9.46 -2.28
C SER A 725 27.35 8.20 -1.56
N GLU A 726 27.59 7.14 -2.32
CA GLU A 726 28.12 5.87 -1.82
C GLU A 726 29.61 5.94 -1.56
N VAL A 727 30.36 6.71 -2.36
CA VAL A 727 31.76 7.02 -2.07
C VAL A 727 31.86 7.82 -0.77
N ILE A 728 31.05 8.86 -0.57
CA ILE A 728 31.05 9.66 0.68
C ILE A 728 30.70 8.81 1.90
N LYS A 729 29.76 7.87 1.76
CA LYS A 729 29.41 6.94 2.85
C LYS A 729 30.60 6.11 3.35
N ILE A 730 31.54 5.76 2.47
CA ILE A 730 32.70 4.91 2.80
C ILE A 730 33.95 5.72 3.14
N PHE A 731 34.20 6.80 2.40
CA PHE A 731 35.44 7.58 2.45
C PHE A 731 35.28 8.97 3.09
N GLY A 732 34.06 9.42 3.41
CA GLY A 732 33.81 10.77 3.94
C GLY A 732 34.51 11.08 5.27
N SER A 733 34.73 10.05 6.09
CA SER A 733 35.48 10.15 7.35
C SER A 733 36.98 9.90 7.21
N ASP A 734 37.47 9.59 5.99
CA ASP A 734 38.89 9.30 5.73
C ASP A 734 39.65 10.60 5.40
N PRO A 735 40.63 11.01 6.26
CA PRO A 735 41.40 12.23 6.02
C PRO A 735 42.22 12.20 4.73
N SER A 736 42.61 11.02 4.24
CA SER A 736 43.40 10.88 3.00
C SER A 736 42.61 11.28 1.75
N CYS A 737 41.29 11.15 1.78
CA CYS A 737 40.38 11.45 0.68
C CYS A 737 39.76 12.85 0.78
N ALA A 738 39.97 13.56 1.89
CA ALA A 738 39.27 14.81 2.20
C ALA A 738 39.38 15.88 1.12
N ASN A 739 40.56 16.06 0.52
CA ASN A 739 40.77 17.04 -0.55
C ASN A 739 40.00 16.69 -1.82
N TYR A 740 40.05 15.44 -2.26
CA TYR A 740 39.32 14.98 -3.45
C TYR A 740 37.81 15.07 -3.25
N LEU A 741 37.31 14.66 -2.08
CA LEU A 741 35.89 14.73 -1.75
C LEU A 741 35.40 16.16 -1.64
N LYS A 742 36.21 17.09 -1.11
CA LYS A 742 35.86 18.51 -1.08
C LYS A 742 35.65 19.07 -2.49
N VAL A 743 36.58 18.82 -3.41
CA VAL A 743 36.49 19.27 -4.81
C VAL A 743 35.27 18.65 -5.51
N LEU A 744 35.02 17.36 -5.28
CA LEU A 744 33.86 16.66 -5.81
C LEU A 744 32.54 17.29 -5.32
N ILE A 745 32.39 17.49 -4.01
CA ILE A 745 31.22 18.11 -3.37
C ILE A 745 30.97 19.49 -3.96
N GLU A 746 32.01 20.34 -4.02
CA GLU A 746 31.90 21.70 -4.53
C GLU A 746 31.49 21.72 -6.00
N SER A 747 32.08 20.86 -6.82
CA SER A 747 31.78 20.79 -8.25
C SER A 747 30.37 20.26 -8.50
N LEU A 748 30.00 19.09 -7.96
CA LEU A 748 28.70 18.48 -8.23
C LEU A 748 27.56 19.41 -7.80
N PHE A 749 27.60 19.91 -6.56
CA PHE A 749 26.52 20.77 -6.06
C PHE A 749 26.45 22.12 -6.75
N SER A 750 27.58 22.71 -7.15
CA SER A 750 27.56 23.98 -7.89
C SER A 750 26.88 23.84 -9.25
N HIS A 751 27.13 22.74 -9.98
CA HIS A 751 26.44 22.45 -11.24
C HIS A 751 24.96 22.15 -11.00
N THR A 752 24.62 21.33 -10.00
CA THR A 752 23.22 21.00 -9.70
C THR A 752 22.40 22.22 -9.27
N ALA A 753 22.97 23.09 -8.44
CA ALA A 753 22.30 24.33 -8.01
C ALA A 753 22.04 25.29 -9.18
N CYS A 754 22.90 25.29 -10.21
CA CYS A 754 22.68 26.06 -11.43
C CYS A 754 21.57 25.48 -12.33
N LEU A 755 21.31 24.17 -12.22
CA LEU A 755 20.24 23.50 -12.98
C LEU A 755 18.87 23.66 -12.31
N LEU A 756 18.83 23.67 -10.97
CA LEU A 756 17.60 23.64 -10.18
C LEU A 756 17.28 25.03 -9.62
N THR A 757 16.89 25.94 -10.51
CA THR A 757 16.65 27.36 -10.15
C THR A 757 15.18 27.72 -10.00
N LYS A 758 14.28 26.91 -10.57
CA LYS A 758 12.83 27.09 -10.52
C LYS A 758 12.15 25.75 -10.29
N ILE A 759 10.95 25.76 -9.72
CA ILE A 759 10.17 24.54 -9.45
C ILE A 759 9.92 23.67 -10.71
N GLN A 760 9.86 24.28 -11.90
CA GLN A 760 9.72 23.55 -13.17
C GLN A 760 10.93 22.67 -13.45
N ASP A 761 12.13 23.09 -13.04
CA ASP A 761 13.36 22.31 -13.20
C ASP A 761 13.28 21.02 -12.35
N PHE A 762 12.83 21.13 -11.10
CA PHE A 762 12.59 19.98 -10.21
C PHE A 762 11.53 19.03 -10.76
N THR A 763 10.48 19.58 -11.36
CA THR A 763 9.40 18.76 -11.95
C THR A 763 9.89 18.04 -13.20
N SER A 764 10.75 18.69 -14.00
CA SER A 764 11.31 18.09 -15.22
C SER A 764 12.42 17.08 -14.97
N ARG A 765 13.16 17.23 -13.86
CA ARG A 765 14.32 16.39 -13.50
C ARG A 765 14.26 15.98 -12.02
N PRO A 766 13.23 15.24 -11.60
CA PRO A 766 13.05 14.85 -10.20
C PRO A 766 14.18 13.95 -9.70
N ASP A 767 14.75 13.11 -10.56
CA ASP A 767 15.83 12.17 -10.20
C ASP A 767 17.12 12.90 -9.80
N ILE A 768 17.46 14.00 -10.49
CA ILE A 768 18.59 14.85 -10.11
C ILE A 768 18.36 15.49 -8.75
N ALA A 769 17.14 15.97 -8.49
CA ALA A 769 16.80 16.55 -7.20
C ALA A 769 16.89 15.50 -6.09
N ASP A 770 16.32 14.31 -6.29
CA ASP A 770 16.39 13.20 -5.34
C ASP A 770 17.85 12.84 -5.00
N ASP A 771 18.65 12.49 -5.99
CA ASP A 771 20.04 12.07 -5.78
C ASP A 771 20.92 13.20 -5.23
N CYS A 772 20.65 14.46 -5.58
CA CYS A 772 21.34 15.63 -5.04
C CYS A 772 21.10 15.77 -3.54
N PHE A 773 19.84 15.77 -3.09
CA PHE A 773 19.53 15.95 -1.68
C PHE A 773 19.83 14.70 -0.85
N LEU A 774 19.77 13.50 -1.46
CA LEU A 774 20.33 12.28 -0.88
C LEU A 774 21.85 12.44 -0.64
N LEU A 775 22.61 12.90 -1.64
CA LEU A 775 24.04 13.16 -1.52
C LEU A 775 24.32 14.22 -0.43
N ALA A 776 23.52 15.29 -0.36
CA ALA A 776 23.67 16.35 0.63
C ALA A 776 23.43 15.82 2.06
N SER A 777 22.38 15.02 2.28
CA SER A 777 22.15 14.30 3.53
C SER A 777 23.32 13.38 3.92
N ARG A 778 23.92 12.67 2.95
CA ARG A 778 25.13 11.86 3.20
C ARG A 778 26.33 12.72 3.59
N CYS A 779 26.50 13.89 2.97
CA CYS A 779 27.56 14.83 3.33
C CYS A 779 27.42 15.31 4.79
N ILE A 780 26.19 15.65 5.22
CA ILE A 780 25.91 16.05 6.62
C ILE A 780 26.27 14.93 7.60
N ARG A 781 25.94 13.68 7.27
CA ARG A 781 26.15 12.54 8.19
C ARG A 781 27.61 12.05 8.25
N TYR A 782 28.34 12.05 7.13
CA TYR A 782 29.66 11.41 7.05
C TYR A 782 30.84 12.38 6.97
N CYS A 783 30.64 13.59 6.45
CA CYS A 783 31.70 14.60 6.32
C CYS A 783 31.19 16.05 6.52
N PRO A 784 30.48 16.36 7.62
CA PRO A 784 29.93 17.69 7.86
C PRO A 784 31.00 18.79 7.83
N GLN A 785 32.23 18.47 8.29
CA GLN A 785 33.38 19.36 8.29
C GLN A 785 33.84 19.80 6.89
N LEU A 786 33.52 19.03 5.84
CA LEU A 786 33.83 19.39 4.44
C LEU A 786 32.68 20.16 3.79
N PHE A 787 31.44 19.87 4.20
CA PHE A 787 30.23 20.38 3.56
C PHE A 787 29.79 21.75 4.10
N PHE A 788 29.65 21.91 5.42
CA PHE A 788 29.15 23.17 6.00
C PHE A 788 30.06 24.38 5.71
N PRO A 789 31.40 24.29 5.80
CA PRO A 789 32.28 25.42 5.47
C PRO A 789 32.34 25.74 3.97
N SER A 790 31.77 24.90 3.11
CA SER A 790 31.81 25.09 1.66
C SER A 790 30.83 26.18 1.22
N THR A 791 31.19 26.90 0.15
CA THR A 791 30.35 27.95 -0.44
C THR A 791 29.05 27.41 -1.06
N VAL A 792 28.95 26.10 -1.30
CA VAL A 792 27.76 25.46 -1.87
C VAL A 792 26.63 25.26 -0.86
N PHE A 793 26.93 25.20 0.44
CA PHE A 793 25.91 24.93 1.46
C PHE A 793 24.78 25.97 1.46
N PRO A 794 25.05 27.29 1.48
CA PRO A 794 23.99 28.30 1.35
C PRO A 794 23.15 28.15 0.08
N SER A 795 23.80 27.91 -1.07
CA SER A 795 23.13 27.74 -2.36
C SER A 795 22.22 26.51 -2.41
N LEU A 796 22.58 25.43 -1.71
CA LEU A 796 21.73 24.24 -1.62
C LEU A 796 20.54 24.44 -0.69
N VAL A 797 20.66 25.25 0.37
CA VAL A 797 19.49 25.63 1.19
C VAL A 797 18.52 26.45 0.36
N ASP A 798 19.02 27.41 -0.44
CA ASP A 798 18.18 28.19 -1.36
C ASP A 798 17.51 27.29 -2.42
N CYS A 799 18.27 26.35 -2.98
CA CYS A 799 17.76 25.33 -3.91
C CYS A 799 16.67 24.46 -3.27
N ALA A 800 16.87 23.98 -2.05
CA ALA A 800 15.86 23.21 -1.30
C ALA A 800 14.57 24.02 -1.13
N MET A 801 14.66 25.28 -0.74
CA MET A 801 13.49 26.16 -0.56
C MET A 801 12.67 26.33 -1.85
N ILE A 802 13.32 26.33 -3.02
CA ILE A 802 12.62 26.35 -4.32
C ILE A 802 11.91 25.01 -4.58
N GLY A 803 12.54 23.89 -4.20
CA GLY A 803 12.13 22.55 -4.57
C GLY A 803 11.21 21.80 -3.60
N ILE A 804 11.09 22.20 -2.33
CA ILE A 804 10.32 21.47 -1.30
C ILE A 804 8.89 21.14 -1.75
N THR A 805 8.26 22.03 -2.53
CA THR A 805 6.86 21.87 -2.99
C THR A 805 6.73 21.04 -4.28
N VAL A 806 7.78 20.34 -4.71
CA VAL A 806 7.73 19.46 -5.89
C VAL A 806 6.75 18.31 -5.64
N GLN A 807 5.90 18.02 -6.64
CA GLN A 807 4.88 16.98 -6.50
C GLN A 807 5.44 15.55 -6.61
N HIS A 808 6.69 15.40 -7.06
CA HIS A 808 7.36 14.11 -7.16
C HIS A 808 7.74 13.57 -5.78
N ARG A 809 7.30 12.34 -5.48
CA ARG A 809 7.36 11.76 -4.13
C ARG A 809 8.78 11.63 -3.58
N GLU A 810 9.69 10.95 -4.28
CA GLU A 810 11.03 10.66 -3.74
C GLU A 810 11.89 11.94 -3.64
N ALA A 811 11.96 12.74 -4.70
CA ALA A 811 12.58 14.07 -4.69
C ALA A 811 12.13 14.97 -3.51
N CYS A 812 10.82 15.10 -3.28
CA CYS A 812 10.30 15.87 -2.15
C CYS A 812 10.75 15.30 -0.80
N ASN A 813 10.72 13.97 -0.64
CA ASN A 813 11.17 13.30 0.58
C ASN A 813 12.66 13.55 0.83
N SER A 814 13.51 13.44 -0.19
CA SER A 814 14.94 13.69 -0.08
C SER A 814 15.25 15.14 0.29
N ILE A 815 14.51 16.12 -0.25
CA ILE A 815 14.63 17.53 0.14
C ILE A 815 14.21 17.74 1.60
N LEU A 816 13.06 17.18 2.03
CA LEU A 816 12.59 17.30 3.41
C LEU A 816 13.52 16.59 4.40
N ASN A 817 14.09 15.45 4.02
CA ASN A 817 15.10 14.73 4.80
C ASN A 817 16.39 15.54 4.94
N PHE A 818 16.84 16.19 3.86
CA PHE A 818 17.99 17.10 3.92
C PHE A 818 17.74 18.26 4.87
N VAL A 819 16.58 18.91 4.77
CA VAL A 819 16.18 20.00 5.67
C VAL A 819 16.11 19.53 7.12
N SER A 820 15.56 18.35 7.37
CA SER A 820 15.50 17.75 8.71
C SER A 820 16.90 17.41 9.26
N ASP A 821 17.77 16.80 8.43
CA ASP A 821 19.16 16.48 8.78
C ASP A 821 19.97 17.74 9.16
N ILE A 822 19.67 18.91 8.55
CA ILE A 822 20.28 20.19 8.95
C ILE A 822 19.87 20.58 10.38
N PHE A 823 18.59 20.42 10.72
CA PHE A 823 18.06 20.82 12.04
C PHE A 823 18.51 19.86 13.14
N ASP A 824 18.52 18.55 12.83
CA ASP A 824 18.95 17.48 13.73
C ASP A 824 20.48 17.39 13.91
N LEU A 825 21.26 18.26 13.26
CA LEU A 825 22.73 18.28 13.35
C LEU A 825 23.24 18.33 14.80
N ALA A 826 22.52 18.99 15.71
CA ALA A 826 22.86 19.08 17.13
C ALA A 826 22.84 17.71 17.85
N ASN A 827 22.15 16.72 17.29
CA ASN A 827 22.08 15.36 17.82
C ASN A 827 23.24 14.47 17.31
N SER A 828 24.11 14.99 16.44
CA SER A 828 25.23 14.25 15.85
C SER A 828 26.56 14.51 16.57
N THR A 829 27.40 13.48 16.70
CA THR A 829 28.67 13.52 17.46
C THR A 829 29.70 14.52 16.92
N ASN A 830 29.64 14.88 15.63
CA ASN A 830 30.55 15.85 15.00
C ASN A 830 29.88 17.21 14.69
N GLY A 831 28.60 17.37 15.06
CA GLY A 831 27.76 18.50 14.65
C GLY A 831 28.09 19.81 15.33
N GLU A 832 28.60 19.79 16.57
CA GLU A 832 28.81 20.99 17.40
C GLU A 832 29.68 22.05 16.71
N SER A 833 30.75 21.62 16.02
CA SER A 833 31.66 22.52 15.29
C SER A 833 31.01 23.26 14.12
N CYS A 834 29.93 22.69 13.56
CA CYS A 834 29.24 23.20 12.38
C CYS A 834 27.98 24.02 12.71
N LEU A 835 27.54 24.04 13.98
CA LEU A 835 26.32 24.74 14.40
C LEU A 835 26.40 26.25 14.12
N SER A 836 27.55 26.88 14.39
CA SER A 836 27.73 28.32 14.14
C SER A 836 27.58 28.69 12.65
N ILE A 837 28.13 27.86 11.76
CA ILE A 837 28.03 28.03 10.31
C ILE A 837 26.59 27.79 9.84
N ARG A 838 25.97 26.70 10.30
CA ARG A 838 24.56 26.39 10.04
C ARG A 838 23.66 27.57 10.41
N ASP A 839 23.80 28.08 11.64
CA ASP A 839 22.95 29.14 12.17
C ASP A 839 23.10 30.45 11.38
N SER A 840 24.33 30.76 10.92
CA SER A 840 24.59 31.92 10.06
C SER A 840 23.83 31.88 8.72
N VAL A 841 23.52 30.67 8.22
CA VAL A 841 22.82 30.46 6.95
C VAL A 841 21.31 30.31 7.15
N ILE A 842 20.89 29.58 8.18
CA ILE A 842 19.48 29.23 8.41
C ILE A 842 18.71 30.35 9.09
N ILE A 843 19.26 31.07 10.08
CA ILE A 843 18.52 32.12 10.79
C ILE A 843 17.96 33.19 9.83
N PRO A 844 18.71 33.68 8.82
CA PRO A 844 18.18 34.63 7.83
C PRO A 844 17.06 34.04 6.94
N ARG A 845 17.02 32.72 6.75
CA ARG A 845 16.06 31.99 5.90
C ARG A 845 14.91 31.36 6.68
N GLY A 846 15.00 31.34 8.02
CA GLY A 846 14.07 30.72 8.94
C GLY A 846 12.61 31.09 8.68
N PRO A 847 12.25 32.39 8.57
CA PRO A 847 10.88 32.81 8.27
C PRO A 847 10.32 32.17 6.99
N THR A 848 11.11 32.17 5.91
CA THR A 848 10.70 31.64 4.61
C THR A 848 10.60 30.11 4.63
N ILE A 849 11.55 29.42 5.27
CA ILE A 849 11.50 27.95 5.42
C ILE A 849 10.26 27.55 6.22
N THR A 850 9.99 28.20 7.36
CA THR A 850 8.80 27.94 8.17
C THR A 850 7.53 28.16 7.34
N ARG A 851 7.46 29.26 6.58
CA ARG A 851 6.32 29.56 5.72
C ARG A 851 6.09 28.48 4.66
N ILE A 852 7.15 27.99 4.02
CA ILE A 852 7.07 26.90 3.03
C ILE A 852 6.59 25.60 3.69
N LEU A 853 7.14 25.22 4.85
CA LEU A 853 6.72 24.01 5.56
C LEU A 853 5.25 24.08 6.01
N VAL A 854 4.79 25.25 6.49
CA VAL A 854 3.37 25.48 6.80
C VAL A 854 2.54 25.39 5.52
N ALA A 855 2.97 25.96 4.39
CA ALA A 855 2.27 25.84 3.11
C ALA A 855 2.13 24.38 2.65
N CYS A 856 3.20 23.58 2.81
CA CYS A 856 3.22 22.15 2.53
C CYS A 856 2.20 21.39 3.38
N LEU A 857 2.17 21.67 4.68
CA LEU A 857 1.21 21.10 5.61
C LEU A 857 -0.23 21.44 5.19
N THR A 858 -0.49 22.70 4.86
CA THR A 858 -1.83 23.23 4.58
C THR A 858 -2.27 23.14 3.12
N GLY A 859 -1.63 22.32 2.28
CA GLY A 859 -2.15 21.99 0.95
C GLY A 859 -1.19 22.10 -0.24
N ALA A 860 0.07 22.52 -0.06
CA ALA A 860 1.01 22.61 -1.19
C ALA A 860 1.52 21.22 -1.63
N LEU A 861 1.51 20.25 -0.70
CA LEU A 861 1.85 18.85 -0.95
C LEU A 861 0.64 17.94 -0.67
N PRO A 862 0.57 16.73 -1.27
CA PRO A 862 -0.47 15.75 -0.97
C PRO A 862 -0.46 15.28 0.49
N SER A 863 -1.59 14.76 0.98
CA SER A 863 -1.72 14.25 2.36
C SER A 863 -0.75 13.11 2.70
N SER A 864 -0.32 12.34 1.69
CA SER A 864 0.68 11.27 1.83
C SER A 864 2.10 11.75 2.19
N ARG A 865 2.32 13.07 2.30
CA ARG A 865 3.59 13.69 2.71
C ARG A 865 3.52 14.34 4.09
N LEU A 866 2.34 14.36 4.74
CA LEU A 866 2.13 15.12 5.98
C LEU A 866 3.09 14.68 7.09
N GLU A 867 3.32 13.39 7.25
CA GLU A 867 4.23 12.87 8.29
C GLU A 867 5.65 13.46 8.16
N THR A 868 6.22 13.46 6.95
CA THR A 868 7.57 13.97 6.70
C THR A 868 7.65 15.50 6.86
N VAL A 869 6.61 16.22 6.42
CA VAL A 869 6.53 17.69 6.59
C VAL A 869 6.39 18.06 8.06
N THR A 870 5.52 17.35 8.80
CA THR A 870 5.32 17.51 10.24
C THR A 870 6.63 17.25 10.98
N TYR A 871 7.36 16.19 10.63
CA TYR A 871 8.69 15.94 11.20
C TYR A 871 9.66 17.10 10.97
N ALA A 872 9.79 17.58 9.72
CA ALA A 872 10.68 18.69 9.39
C ALA A 872 10.33 19.99 10.14
N LEU A 873 9.03 20.30 10.29
CA LEU A 873 8.55 21.46 11.04
C LEU A 873 8.84 21.33 12.54
N LEU A 874 8.64 20.13 13.11
CA LEU A 874 8.96 19.86 14.51
C LEU A 874 10.47 19.90 14.77
N ALA A 875 11.29 19.37 13.86
CA ALA A 875 12.75 19.44 13.93
C ALA A 875 13.25 20.90 13.90
N LEU A 876 12.71 21.74 13.01
CA LEU A 876 12.97 23.18 12.98
C LEU A 876 12.60 23.85 14.31
N THR A 877 11.42 23.50 14.85
CA THR A 877 10.89 24.06 16.09
C THR A 877 11.74 23.70 17.30
N ARG A 878 12.23 22.46 17.36
CA ARG A 878 13.17 22.01 18.40
C ARG A 878 14.53 22.67 18.28
N ALA A 879 15.03 22.88 17.05
CA ALA A 879 16.34 23.48 16.82
C ALA A 879 16.41 24.98 17.18
N TYR A 880 15.33 25.74 16.96
CA TYR A 880 15.33 27.20 17.12
C TYR A 880 14.36 27.75 18.18
N GLY A 881 13.53 26.90 18.79
CA GLY A 881 12.64 27.24 19.90
C GLY A 881 11.76 28.45 19.62
N LEU A 882 11.88 29.49 20.44
CA LEU A 882 11.07 30.72 20.36
C LEU A 882 11.13 31.40 18.98
N LYS A 883 12.28 31.36 18.28
CA LYS A 883 12.39 31.96 16.93
C LYS A 883 11.50 31.24 15.91
N ALA A 884 11.47 29.92 15.96
CA ALA A 884 10.61 29.12 15.08
C ALA A 884 9.12 29.38 15.36
N LEU A 885 8.75 29.57 16.63
CA LEU A 885 7.39 29.95 17.00
C LEU A 885 6.99 31.32 16.46
N GLU A 886 7.89 32.31 16.52
CA GLU A 886 7.66 33.63 15.94
C GLU A 886 7.45 33.53 14.42
N TRP A 887 8.31 32.79 13.71
CA TRP A 887 8.18 32.56 12.27
C TRP A 887 6.89 31.83 11.89
N ALA A 888 6.47 30.85 12.71
CA ALA A 888 5.22 30.10 12.49
C ALA A 888 4.00 31.00 12.72
N LYS A 889 4.04 31.83 13.77
CA LYS A 889 3.00 32.81 14.06
C LYS A 889 2.84 33.82 12.91
N ASP A 890 3.95 34.35 12.41
CA ASP A 890 3.94 35.28 11.27
C ASP A 890 3.35 34.60 10.04
N SER A 891 3.74 33.36 9.74
CA SER A 891 3.24 32.59 8.59
C SER A 891 1.74 32.34 8.68
N VAL A 892 1.26 31.84 9.81
CA VAL A 892 -0.16 31.51 10.02
C VAL A 892 -1.03 32.78 10.07
N SER A 893 -0.48 33.92 10.50
CA SER A 893 -1.20 35.20 10.50
C SER A 893 -1.56 35.70 9.10
N LEU A 894 -0.82 35.27 8.06
CA LEU A 894 -1.10 35.61 6.66
C LEU A 894 -2.36 34.92 6.13
N ILE A 895 -2.72 33.77 6.70
CA ILE A 895 -3.91 33.03 6.30
C ILE A 895 -5.15 33.85 6.69
N PRO A 896 -6.15 34.03 5.82
CA PRO A 896 -7.37 34.75 6.18
C PRO A 896 -8.18 34.04 7.27
N SER A 897 -8.91 34.80 8.09
CA SER A 897 -9.79 34.25 9.14
C SER A 897 -10.97 33.45 8.59
N THR A 898 -11.35 33.69 7.33
CA THR A 898 -12.35 32.90 6.60
C THR A 898 -11.87 31.48 6.32
N ALA A 899 -10.57 31.29 6.07
CA ALA A 899 -9.96 29.99 5.87
C ALA A 899 -9.68 29.28 7.22
N VAL A 900 -9.00 29.96 8.15
CA VAL A 900 -8.58 29.40 9.45
C VAL A 900 -8.92 30.36 10.58
N THR A 901 -9.73 29.89 11.54
CA THR A 901 -10.20 30.64 12.72
C THR A 901 -9.10 30.85 13.76
N GLU A 902 -9.26 31.83 14.65
CA GLU A 902 -8.27 32.11 15.68
C GLU A 902 -8.06 30.94 16.66
N LEU A 903 -9.11 30.16 16.92
CA LEU A 903 -9.04 28.97 17.76
C LEU A 903 -8.14 27.90 17.13
N GLU A 904 -8.31 27.63 15.83
CA GLU A 904 -7.51 26.66 15.08
C GLU A 904 -6.03 27.10 15.02
N ARG A 905 -5.77 28.40 14.82
CA ARG A 905 -4.40 28.96 14.87
C ARG A 905 -3.76 28.76 16.24
N THR A 906 -4.50 29.04 17.30
CA THR A 906 -3.99 28.94 18.67
C THR A 906 -3.65 27.49 19.03
N ARG A 907 -4.50 26.52 18.64
CA ARG A 907 -4.21 25.09 18.85
C ARG A 907 -2.93 24.65 18.12
N PHE A 908 -2.75 25.07 16.86
CA PHE A 908 -1.55 24.78 16.08
C PHE A 908 -0.28 25.39 16.73
N LEU A 909 -0.33 26.66 17.11
CA LEU A 909 0.80 27.33 17.77
C LEU A 909 1.12 26.74 19.14
N GLN A 910 0.11 26.26 19.88
CA GLN A 910 0.32 25.56 21.14
C GLN A 910 1.08 24.23 20.92
N ALA A 911 0.70 23.44 19.91
CA ALA A 911 1.40 22.21 19.58
C ALA A 911 2.87 22.45 19.22
N LEU A 912 3.17 23.52 18.46
CA LEU A 912 4.56 23.91 18.20
C LEU A 912 5.27 24.40 19.46
N SER A 913 4.60 25.14 20.35
CA SER A 913 5.16 25.57 21.63
C SER A 913 5.55 24.38 22.50
N ASP A 914 4.69 23.37 22.56
CA ASP A 914 4.95 22.14 23.28
C ASP A 914 6.13 21.38 22.65
N ALA A 915 6.23 21.35 21.31
CA ALA A 915 7.39 20.80 20.60
C ALA A 915 8.71 21.52 20.96
N ALA A 916 8.69 22.85 21.03
CA ALA A 916 9.83 23.67 21.43
C ALA A 916 10.27 23.39 22.87
N SER A 917 9.36 22.94 23.73
CA SER A 917 9.65 22.53 25.12
C SER A 917 10.13 21.09 25.27
N GLY A 918 10.19 20.31 24.18
CA GLY A 918 10.67 18.93 24.17
C GLY A 918 9.59 17.85 24.36
N ALA A 919 8.30 18.18 24.14
CA ALA A 919 7.22 17.20 24.22
C ALA A 919 7.33 16.08 23.16
N ASN A 920 6.77 14.91 23.49
CA ASN A 920 6.79 13.72 22.62
C ASN A 920 5.86 13.91 21.41
N MET A 921 6.26 13.37 20.24
CA MET A 921 5.60 13.63 18.95
C MET A 921 4.14 13.19 18.90
N ASN A 922 3.79 12.07 19.54
CA ASN A 922 2.46 11.45 19.37
C ASN A 922 1.29 12.35 19.82
N GLY A 923 1.49 13.23 20.80
CA GLY A 923 0.46 14.17 21.25
C GLY A 923 0.36 15.45 20.40
N LEU A 924 1.34 15.71 19.54
CA LEU A 924 1.48 16.94 18.76
C LEU A 924 0.98 16.79 17.32
N VAL A 925 0.80 15.56 16.85
CA VAL A 925 0.36 15.26 15.48
C VAL A 925 -1.11 15.66 15.28
N VAL A 926 -1.99 15.40 16.25
CA VAL A 926 -3.43 15.67 16.09
C VAL A 926 -3.74 17.14 15.78
N PRO A 927 -3.23 18.14 16.54
CA PRO A 927 -3.48 19.55 16.20
C PRO A 927 -2.85 19.99 14.87
N ILE A 928 -1.77 19.34 14.45
CA ILE A 928 -1.07 19.63 13.18
C ILE A 928 -1.86 19.04 11.99
N ASP A 929 -2.45 17.87 12.16
CA ASP A 929 -3.33 17.26 11.16
C ASP A 929 -4.67 18.01 11.06
N GLU A 930 -5.21 18.51 12.17
CA GLU A 930 -6.45 19.32 12.17
C GLU A 930 -6.31 20.57 11.30
N ILE A 931 -5.22 21.35 11.44
CA ILE A 931 -5.03 22.55 10.60
C ILE A 931 -4.85 22.18 9.12
N SER A 932 -4.23 21.03 8.84
CA SER A 932 -4.10 20.49 7.48
C SER A 932 -5.47 20.15 6.89
N GLU A 933 -6.32 19.42 7.63
CA GLU A 933 -7.68 19.07 7.22
C GLU A 933 -8.54 20.31 6.97
N VAL A 934 -8.51 21.27 7.90
CA VAL A 934 -9.23 22.56 7.77
C VAL A 934 -8.83 23.29 6.49
N CYS A 935 -7.54 23.35 6.17
CA CYS A 935 -7.05 24.05 4.98
C CYS A 935 -7.32 23.29 3.67
N ARG A 936 -7.57 21.98 3.73
CA ARG A 936 -7.80 21.11 2.56
C ARG A 936 -9.28 20.78 2.33
N ARG A 937 -10.19 21.23 3.20
CA ARG A 937 -11.61 20.87 3.20
C ARG A 937 -12.33 21.13 1.87
N ASN A 938 -11.96 22.19 1.15
CA ASN A 938 -12.44 22.46 -0.21
C ASN A 938 -11.37 23.20 -1.03
N ARG A 939 -11.58 23.23 -2.35
CA ARG A 939 -10.65 23.81 -3.31
C ARG A 939 -10.45 25.31 -3.09
N THR A 940 -11.52 26.07 -2.83
CA THR A 940 -11.48 27.53 -2.64
C THR A 940 -10.63 27.91 -1.44
N VAL A 941 -10.79 27.21 -0.32
CA VAL A 941 -9.99 27.39 0.90
C VAL A 941 -8.54 27.04 0.63
N GLN A 942 -8.28 25.92 -0.03
CA GLN A 942 -6.92 25.52 -0.40
C GLN A 942 -6.27 26.61 -1.26
N GLU A 943 -6.95 27.12 -2.28
CA GLU A 943 -6.45 28.20 -3.14
C GLU A 943 -6.19 29.50 -2.36
N ILE A 944 -7.07 29.89 -1.43
CA ILE A 944 -6.88 31.05 -0.54
C ILE A 944 -5.63 30.87 0.34
N VAL A 945 -5.51 29.71 0.99
CA VAL A 945 -4.39 29.40 1.89
C VAL A 945 -3.08 29.35 1.11
N GLN A 946 -3.06 28.68 -0.04
CA GLN A 946 -1.88 28.60 -0.91
C GLN A 946 -1.51 29.98 -1.45
N GLY A 947 -2.48 30.80 -1.86
CA GLY A 947 -2.26 32.18 -2.27
C GLY A 947 -1.65 33.04 -1.16
N ALA A 948 -2.15 32.89 0.07
CA ALA A 948 -1.65 33.62 1.24
C ALA A 948 -0.25 33.18 1.67
N LEU A 949 0.05 31.88 1.60
CA LEU A 949 1.32 31.32 2.04
C LEU A 949 2.39 31.28 0.95
N ARG A 950 2.04 31.57 -0.30
CA ARG A 950 3.00 31.65 -1.41
C ARG A 950 4.11 32.67 -1.11
N PRO A 951 5.38 32.24 -1.01
CA PRO A 951 6.48 33.17 -0.76
C PRO A 951 6.58 34.17 -1.92
N LEU A 952 6.60 35.47 -1.61
CA LEU A 952 6.66 36.55 -2.62
C LEU A 952 7.92 36.46 -3.50
N ASP A 953 8.98 35.82 -2.99
CA ASP A 953 10.27 35.67 -3.67
C ASP A 953 10.40 34.40 -4.53
N LEU A 954 9.41 33.49 -4.46
CA LEU A 954 9.37 32.25 -5.24
C LEU A 954 8.22 32.31 -6.25
N ASN A 955 8.48 32.88 -7.43
CA ASN A 955 7.55 32.88 -8.55
C ASN A 955 7.33 31.46 -9.11
N ILE A 956 6.51 30.67 -8.42
CA ILE A 956 5.96 29.40 -8.92
C ILE A 956 4.75 29.70 -9.79
N VAL A 957 4.90 29.64 -11.12
CA VAL A 957 3.79 29.79 -12.06
C VAL A 957 2.69 28.77 -11.69
N ALA A 958 1.47 29.26 -11.48
CA ALA A 958 0.31 28.40 -11.29
C ALA A 958 0.12 27.58 -12.57
N VAL A 959 0.18 26.25 -12.45
CA VAL A 959 -0.27 25.36 -13.53
C VAL A 959 -1.79 25.44 -13.50
N SER A 960 -2.35 26.15 -14.48
CA SER A 960 -3.78 26.19 -14.80
C SER A 960 -4.30 24.81 -15.15
#